data_AF-A0A2N7UGQ4-F1
#
_entry.id   AF-A0A2N7UGQ4-F1
#
_cell.length_a   1.000
_cell.length_b   1.000
_cell.length_c   1.000
_cell.angle_alpha   90.00
_cell.angle_beta   90.00
_cell.angle_gamma   90.00
#
_symmetry.space_group_name_H-M   'P 1'
#
loop_
_entity.id
_entity.type
_entity.pdbx_description
1 polymer ?
#
loop_
_entity_poly.entity_id
_entity_poly.type
_entity_poly.pdbx_seq_one_letter_code
_entity_poly.pdbx_strand_id
1 'polypeptide(L)'
;MAPRRTGLPRRQRLIGLWLLLSGISLFGGAVFAAWLDSQLAPEGLARLMLWLGCLSGGTTIFLVGLLLERQLFSPLRHLQVQLARMVANPDAREDYPPEGWLRGLGPDLVTIRDAWRCDRGALATAHAEGARSAARIRQELEALLQVLDTPLLLCDHHRRLLLYNQAAETLFDTQPGFGLGKRLETLLPAASLRDVLAHLPADGSPREVLVPSDHRWLRVMLRRVPASDGETLLTLTDTTAAWTSELGARAKLLDTLPELRRHTASLTTATDALTSLSYTGDSAAMRKRLEQVVGDESHALGLSIERLGTLLELMQHEGERLVPLWSNDLWAALDERTGDTACRVQPVGMPAWFKGDAIALISLLAALLERLGEHTGQAMLEGELCLGNKRVYLDLIWTGKPVSERQLAEWQQLSLQDLPLAPRLVDVLRQHASELWSLADPDGQRARLRLPLPATQRVGAPQPRTPPRPEFHDFGIAELPAPDAHLAACPLRALEVVAFDTETTGLELRRGDTVISIGACRIVNARLLASETFDMFVDPARPIPPASTAIHGLTDDDVAGAPPLAVALPRFCDYIGDAVILAHNAAFDLLALQPPGVNVTLNMPVLDTLLISRALDASLDGHDLDTLADRYGLTFPPGTRHTALGDARVTAELWLSLLPRLEARGIETLEQALALQASALDKQDAFAS
;
A
#
# COMPACT_ATOMS: atom_id res chain seq x y z
N MET A 1 25.50 -44.83 0.57
CA MET A 1 25.29 -46.21 0.09
C MET A 1 24.36 -46.92 1.06
N ALA A 2 23.07 -47.04 0.75
CA ALA A 2 22.12 -47.79 1.58
C ALA A 2 22.20 -49.29 1.23
N PRO A 3 22.13 -50.21 2.22
CA PRO A 3 22.25 -51.64 1.97
C PRO A 3 21.07 -52.14 1.15
N ARG A 4 21.35 -52.88 0.07
CA ARG A 4 20.33 -53.61 -0.72
C ARG A 4 19.65 -54.62 0.20
N ARG A 5 18.45 -54.28 0.68
CA ARG A 5 17.58 -55.23 1.39
C ARG A 5 17.30 -56.39 0.44
N THR A 6 17.75 -57.59 0.81
CA THR A 6 17.37 -58.85 0.18
C THR A 6 15.87 -59.03 0.34
N GLY A 7 15.11 -58.64 -0.69
CA GLY A 7 13.66 -58.76 -0.69
C GLY A 7 13.22 -60.22 -0.52
N LEU A 8 12.09 -60.42 0.14
CA LEU A 8 11.42 -61.71 0.26
C LEU A 8 11.31 -62.42 -1.11
N PRO A 9 11.41 -63.76 -1.17
CA PRO A 9 11.34 -64.50 -2.43
C PRO A 9 10.01 -64.20 -3.14
N ARG A 10 10.09 -63.81 -4.43
CA ARG A 10 8.92 -63.52 -5.26
C ARG A 10 7.97 -64.72 -5.26
N ARG A 11 6.66 -64.50 -5.03
CA ARG A 11 5.59 -65.52 -5.01
C ARG A 11 5.69 -66.56 -6.13
N GLN A 12 6.04 -66.13 -7.34
CA GLN A 12 6.25 -67.02 -8.50
C GLN A 12 7.30 -68.11 -8.23
N ARG A 13 8.35 -67.81 -7.46
CA ARG A 13 9.38 -68.76 -7.04
C ARG A 13 8.87 -69.72 -5.97
N LEU A 14 8.05 -69.26 -5.03
CA LEU A 14 7.47 -70.11 -3.98
C LEU A 14 6.42 -71.07 -4.55
N ILE A 15 5.55 -70.59 -5.44
CA ILE A 15 4.58 -71.43 -6.16
C ILE A 15 5.30 -72.40 -7.09
N GLY A 16 6.31 -71.92 -7.81
CA GLY A 16 7.15 -72.77 -8.66
C GLY A 16 7.84 -73.88 -7.87
N LEU A 17 8.41 -73.54 -6.69
CA LEU A 17 9.04 -74.52 -5.81
C LEU A 17 8.02 -75.51 -5.24
N TRP A 18 6.84 -75.05 -4.82
CA TRP A 18 5.76 -75.92 -4.33
C TRP A 18 5.26 -76.89 -5.41
N LEU A 19 4.96 -76.39 -6.61
CA LEU A 19 4.53 -77.22 -7.74
C LEU A 19 5.62 -78.23 -8.12
N LEU A 20 6.87 -77.80 -8.15
CA LEU A 20 8.02 -78.67 -8.43
C LEU A 20 8.19 -79.76 -7.34
N LEU A 21 8.08 -79.40 -6.05
CA LEU A 21 8.17 -80.36 -4.95
C LEU A 21 7.01 -81.37 -4.98
N SER A 22 5.79 -80.90 -5.24
CA SER A 22 4.61 -81.75 -5.39
C SER A 22 4.74 -82.70 -6.60
N GLY A 23 5.25 -82.20 -7.72
CA GLY A 23 5.50 -82.98 -8.93
C GLY A 23 6.58 -84.04 -8.75
N ILE A 24 7.72 -83.68 -8.13
CA ILE A 24 8.79 -84.64 -7.80
C ILE A 24 8.28 -85.70 -6.84
N SER A 25 7.49 -85.32 -5.83
CA SER A 25 6.93 -86.29 -4.87
C SER A 25 5.90 -87.22 -5.51
N LEU A 26 5.02 -86.72 -6.36
CA LEU A 26 4.06 -87.55 -7.12
C LEU A 26 4.78 -88.48 -8.09
N PHE A 27 5.77 -87.99 -8.82
CA PHE A 27 6.55 -88.78 -9.77
C PHE A 27 7.36 -89.87 -9.05
N GLY A 28 8.08 -89.51 -7.98
CA GLY A 28 8.81 -90.46 -7.15
C GLY A 28 7.89 -91.49 -6.51
N GLY A 29 6.72 -91.07 -6.04
CA GLY A 29 5.67 -91.96 -5.52
C GLY A 29 5.15 -92.93 -6.58
N ALA A 30 4.92 -92.47 -7.82
CA ALA A 30 4.48 -93.32 -8.93
C ALA A 30 5.55 -94.33 -9.35
N VAL A 31 6.82 -93.92 -9.43
CA VAL A 31 7.95 -94.81 -9.74
C VAL A 31 8.12 -95.86 -8.64
N PHE A 32 8.03 -95.45 -7.37
CA PHE A 32 8.12 -96.36 -6.24
C PHE A 32 6.92 -97.32 -6.17
N ALA A 33 5.71 -96.84 -6.47
CA ALA A 33 4.51 -97.66 -6.59
C ALA A 33 4.67 -98.71 -7.69
N ALA A 34 5.14 -98.31 -8.88
CA ALA A 34 5.38 -99.23 -9.99
C ALA A 34 6.46 -100.29 -9.66
N TRP A 35 7.52 -99.89 -8.96
CA TRP A 35 8.56 -100.82 -8.49
C TRP A 35 7.99 -101.82 -7.47
N LEU A 36 7.24 -101.37 -6.47
CA LEU A 36 6.58 -102.24 -5.49
C LEU A 36 5.52 -103.15 -6.13
N ASP A 37 4.74 -102.64 -7.08
CA ASP A 37 3.73 -103.40 -7.84
C ASP A 37 4.40 -104.56 -8.62
N SER A 38 5.60 -104.32 -9.17
CA SER A 38 6.39 -105.34 -9.87
C SER A 38 6.97 -106.42 -8.96
N GLN A 39 7.27 -106.08 -7.70
CA GLN A 39 7.90 -107.01 -6.74
C GLN A 39 6.88 -107.82 -5.94
N LEU A 40 5.77 -107.18 -5.55
CA LEU A 40 4.78 -107.77 -4.65
C LEU A 40 3.58 -108.39 -5.39
N ALA A 41 3.40 -108.07 -6.68
CA ALA A 41 2.28 -108.52 -7.53
C ALA A 41 0.90 -108.49 -6.84
N PRO A 42 0.49 -107.36 -6.20
CA PRO A 42 -0.76 -107.29 -5.48
C PRO A 42 -1.97 -107.35 -6.42
N GLU A 43 -3.03 -108.06 -6.03
CA GLU A 43 -4.27 -108.18 -6.81
C GLU A 43 -5.45 -107.40 -6.19
N GLY A 44 -6.40 -106.99 -7.04
CA GLY A 44 -7.64 -106.33 -6.63
C GLY A 44 -7.43 -105.03 -5.83
N LEU A 45 -8.07 -104.94 -4.66
CA LEU A 45 -8.06 -103.75 -3.79
C LEU A 45 -6.68 -103.43 -3.20
N ALA A 46 -5.82 -104.43 -3.01
CA ALA A 46 -4.50 -104.22 -2.42
C ALA A 46 -3.60 -103.38 -3.35
N ARG A 47 -3.72 -103.58 -4.66
CA ARG A 47 -3.02 -102.79 -5.68
C ARG A 47 -3.44 -101.32 -5.64
N LEU A 48 -4.74 -101.06 -5.56
CA LEU A 48 -5.26 -99.69 -5.44
C LEU A 48 -4.75 -98.99 -4.18
N MET A 49 -4.77 -99.67 -3.03
CA MET A 49 -4.27 -99.11 -1.76
C MET A 49 -2.78 -98.81 -1.80
N LEU A 50 -1.98 -99.65 -2.46
CA LEU A 50 -0.54 -99.42 -2.63
C LEU A 50 -0.28 -98.15 -3.45
N TRP A 51 -0.93 -98.00 -4.60
CA TRP A 51 -0.80 -96.81 -5.44
C TRP A 51 -1.30 -95.54 -4.74
N LEU A 52 -2.44 -95.60 -4.05
CA LEU A 52 -2.96 -94.49 -3.23
C LEU A 52 -2.00 -94.12 -2.10
N GLY A 53 -1.43 -95.11 -1.41
CA GLY A 53 -0.46 -94.90 -0.34
C GLY A 53 0.81 -94.21 -0.85
N CYS A 54 1.38 -94.70 -1.95
CA CYS A 54 2.58 -94.11 -2.55
C CYS A 54 2.36 -92.71 -3.13
N LEU A 55 1.16 -92.41 -3.65
CA LEU A 55 0.81 -91.07 -4.17
C LEU A 55 0.29 -90.09 -3.10
N SER A 56 -0.03 -90.57 -1.90
CA SER A 56 -0.60 -89.76 -0.81
C SER A 56 0.32 -88.61 -0.39
N GLY A 57 1.64 -88.81 -0.36
CA GLY A 57 2.62 -87.78 -0.02
C GLY A 57 2.60 -86.61 -0.99
N GLY A 58 2.62 -86.90 -2.29
CA GLY A 58 2.57 -85.84 -3.31
C GLY A 58 1.22 -85.12 -3.35
N THR A 59 0.13 -85.86 -3.14
CA THR A 59 -1.23 -85.32 -3.10
C THR A 59 -1.48 -84.44 -1.88
N THR A 60 -0.94 -84.81 -0.71
CA THR A 60 -1.06 -84.00 0.52
C THR A 60 -0.25 -82.70 0.42
N ILE A 61 0.97 -82.74 -0.12
CA ILE A 61 1.78 -81.53 -0.38
C ILE A 61 1.04 -80.58 -1.33
N PHE A 62 0.39 -81.11 -2.36
CA PHE A 62 -0.41 -80.32 -3.29
C PHE A 62 -1.64 -79.69 -2.60
N LEU A 63 -2.44 -80.47 -1.86
CA LEU A 63 -3.62 -79.96 -1.16
C LEU A 63 -3.27 -78.90 -0.09
N VAL A 64 -2.19 -79.12 0.66
CA VAL A 64 -1.69 -78.15 1.66
C VAL A 64 -1.26 -76.84 0.99
N GLY A 65 -0.58 -76.90 -0.15
CA GLY A 65 -0.19 -75.69 -0.88
C GLY A 65 -1.39 -74.92 -1.46
N LEU A 66 -2.42 -75.62 -1.95
CA LEU A 66 -3.68 -74.99 -2.35
C LEU A 66 -4.37 -74.28 -1.18
N LEU A 67 -4.37 -74.91 -0.01
CA LEU A 67 -4.94 -74.34 1.21
C LEU A 67 -4.17 -73.10 1.67
N LEU A 68 -2.83 -73.14 1.65
CA LEU A 68 -1.97 -72.00 1.95
C LEU A 68 -2.16 -70.84 0.96
N GLU A 69 -2.30 -71.13 -0.33
CA GLU A 69 -2.57 -70.10 -1.34
C GLU A 69 -3.88 -69.37 -1.06
N ARG A 70 -4.94 -70.13 -0.75
CA ARG A 70 -6.27 -69.57 -0.50
C ARG A 70 -6.38 -68.85 0.84
N GLN A 71 -5.81 -69.41 1.91
CA GLN A 71 -5.98 -68.88 3.27
C GLN A 71 -4.92 -67.86 3.67
N LEU A 72 -3.69 -67.94 3.14
CA LEU A 72 -2.58 -67.08 3.56
C LEU A 72 -2.17 -66.10 2.47
N PHE A 73 -1.81 -66.58 1.28
CA PHE A 73 -1.18 -65.75 0.26
C PHE A 73 -2.16 -64.80 -0.45
N SER A 74 -3.39 -65.23 -0.76
CA SER A 74 -4.37 -64.34 -1.40
C SER A 74 -4.77 -63.17 -0.51
N PRO A 75 -5.17 -63.36 0.78
CA PRO A 75 -5.48 -62.24 1.67
C PRO A 75 -4.32 -61.25 1.84
N LEU A 76 -3.09 -61.73 1.99
CA LEU A 76 -1.89 -60.87 2.11
C LEU A 76 -1.66 -60.04 0.84
N ARG A 77 -1.94 -60.60 -0.35
CA ARG A 77 -1.84 -59.87 -1.61
C ARG A 77 -2.88 -58.76 -1.68
N HIS A 78 -4.12 -59.03 -1.29
CA HIS A 78 -5.16 -58.00 -1.27
C HIS A 78 -4.79 -56.86 -0.33
N LEU A 79 -4.27 -57.18 0.86
CA LEU A 79 -3.76 -56.18 1.80
C LEU A 79 -2.59 -55.37 1.21
N GLN A 80 -1.63 -56.03 0.55
CA GLN A 80 -0.51 -55.33 -0.09
C GLN A 80 -0.98 -54.35 -1.17
N VAL A 81 -1.97 -54.74 -1.98
CA VAL A 81 -2.55 -53.86 -3.02
C VAL A 81 -3.29 -52.69 -2.38
N GLN A 82 -4.04 -52.92 -1.30
CA GLN A 82 -4.71 -51.84 -0.54
C GLN A 82 -3.70 -50.84 0.03
N LEU A 83 -2.64 -51.31 0.68
CA LEU A 83 -1.59 -50.43 1.21
C LEU A 83 -0.88 -49.65 0.10
N ALA A 84 -0.59 -50.29 -1.04
CA ALA A 84 0.02 -49.62 -2.18
C ALA A 84 -0.91 -48.54 -2.77
N ARG A 85 -2.22 -48.80 -2.83
CA ARG A 85 -3.21 -47.81 -3.27
C ARG A 85 -3.36 -46.66 -2.28
N MET A 86 -3.39 -46.95 -0.99
CA MET A 86 -3.44 -45.92 0.05
C MET A 86 -2.23 -44.99 -0.01
N VAL A 87 -1.05 -45.51 -0.35
CA VAL A 87 0.16 -44.70 -0.56
C VAL A 87 0.11 -43.92 -1.88
N ALA A 88 -0.37 -44.54 -2.96
CA ALA A 88 -0.42 -43.92 -4.29
C ALA A 88 -1.54 -42.88 -4.45
N ASN A 89 -2.68 -43.09 -3.79
CA ASN A 89 -3.85 -42.23 -3.82
C ASN A 89 -4.52 -42.19 -2.44
N PRO A 90 -3.98 -41.41 -1.50
CA PRO A 90 -4.50 -41.32 -0.13
C PRO A 90 -5.95 -40.80 -0.05
N ASP A 91 -6.40 -40.07 -1.07
CA ASP A 91 -7.70 -39.38 -1.11
C ASP A 91 -8.84 -40.26 -1.67
N ALA A 92 -8.55 -41.48 -2.13
CA ALA A 92 -9.55 -42.42 -2.65
C ALA A 92 -10.60 -42.83 -1.60
N ARG A 93 -11.87 -42.46 -1.81
CA ARG A 93 -12.96 -42.65 -0.83
C ARG A 93 -13.43 -44.10 -0.68
N GLU A 94 -13.27 -44.92 -1.72
CA GLU A 94 -13.73 -46.30 -1.75
C GLU A 94 -12.55 -47.27 -1.94
N ASP A 95 -12.46 -48.25 -1.04
CA ASP A 95 -11.58 -49.40 -1.20
C ASP A 95 -12.31 -50.65 -0.70
N TYR A 96 -11.99 -51.79 -1.31
CA TYR A 96 -12.57 -53.08 -0.92
C TYR A 96 -12.06 -53.49 0.47
N PRO A 97 -12.86 -54.15 1.32
CA PRO A 97 -12.41 -54.60 2.64
C PRO A 97 -11.36 -55.73 2.56
N PRO A 98 -10.42 -55.84 3.51
CA PRO A 98 -9.47 -56.96 3.56
C PRO A 98 -10.22 -58.30 3.67
N GLU A 99 -9.73 -59.32 2.99
CA GLU A 99 -10.39 -60.62 2.89
C GLU A 99 -9.83 -61.67 3.88
N GLY A 100 -10.56 -62.77 4.09
CA GLY A 100 -10.11 -63.90 4.90
C GLY A 100 -9.93 -63.55 6.39
N TRP A 101 -8.82 -64.01 6.97
CA TRP A 101 -8.49 -63.79 8.38
C TRP A 101 -8.08 -62.35 8.69
N LEU A 102 -7.82 -61.52 7.67
CA LEU A 102 -7.43 -60.12 7.79
C LEU A 102 -8.61 -59.16 7.84
N ARG A 103 -9.86 -59.65 7.75
CA ARG A 103 -11.08 -58.83 7.81
C ARG A 103 -11.13 -57.90 9.03
N GLY A 104 -10.59 -58.36 10.17
CA GLY A 104 -10.55 -57.58 11.41
C GLY A 104 -9.72 -56.30 11.34
N LEU A 105 -8.79 -56.18 10.38
CA LEU A 105 -7.96 -54.98 10.18
C LEU A 105 -8.67 -53.87 9.39
N GLY A 106 -9.86 -54.12 8.85
CA GLY A 106 -10.61 -53.13 8.07
C GLY A 106 -10.81 -51.79 8.80
N PRO A 107 -11.37 -51.77 10.03
CA PRO A 107 -11.59 -50.54 10.79
C PRO A 107 -10.29 -49.78 11.10
N ASP A 108 -9.21 -50.49 11.42
CA ASP A 108 -7.91 -49.89 11.72
C ASP A 108 -7.31 -49.20 10.49
N LEU A 109 -7.42 -49.83 9.31
CA LEU A 109 -6.98 -49.25 8.04
C LEU A 109 -7.78 -47.99 7.65
N VAL A 110 -9.08 -47.99 7.94
CA VAL A 110 -9.93 -46.79 7.75
C VAL A 110 -9.47 -45.67 8.67
N THR A 111 -9.25 -45.97 9.96
CA THR A 111 -8.79 -45.00 10.96
C THR A 111 -7.44 -44.38 10.57
N ILE A 112 -6.47 -45.20 10.14
CA ILE A 112 -5.16 -44.72 9.70
C ILE A 112 -5.29 -43.81 8.48
N ARG A 113 -6.14 -44.18 7.51
CA ARG A 113 -6.37 -43.38 6.31
C ARG A 113 -7.00 -42.03 6.64
N ASP A 114 -8.00 -42.00 7.50
CA ASP A 114 -8.69 -40.77 7.89
C ASP A 114 -7.79 -39.86 8.72
N ALA A 115 -6.97 -40.41 9.63
CA ALA A 115 -5.94 -39.67 10.34
C ALA A 115 -4.89 -39.09 9.37
N TRP A 116 -4.41 -39.88 8.41
CA TRP A 116 -3.43 -39.41 7.42
C TRP A 116 -3.99 -38.30 6.53
N ARG A 117 -5.27 -38.36 6.17
CA ARG A 117 -5.97 -37.27 5.47
C ARG A 117 -6.09 -36.02 6.31
N CYS A 118 -6.47 -36.17 7.57
CA CYS A 118 -6.58 -35.05 8.51
C CYS A 118 -5.23 -34.33 8.65
N ASP A 119 -4.15 -35.09 8.89
CA ASP A 119 -2.80 -34.53 9.00
C ASP A 119 -2.35 -33.84 7.71
N ARG A 120 -2.60 -34.44 6.54
CA ARG A 120 -2.28 -33.81 5.25
C ARG A 120 -3.11 -32.55 4.99
N GLY A 121 -4.39 -32.57 5.34
CA GLY A 121 -5.27 -31.41 5.27
C GLY A 121 -4.76 -30.27 6.15
N ALA A 122 -4.42 -30.57 7.41
CA ALA A 122 -3.88 -29.60 8.35
C ALA A 122 -2.54 -29.00 7.88
N LEU A 123 -1.67 -29.82 7.26
CA LEU A 123 -0.39 -29.36 6.73
C LEU A 123 -0.56 -28.47 5.48
N ALA A 124 -1.52 -28.82 4.61
CA ALA A 124 -1.88 -28.01 3.46
C ALA A 124 -2.47 -26.65 3.89
N THR A 125 -3.37 -26.64 4.90
CA THR A 125 -3.93 -25.40 5.44
C THR A 125 -2.87 -24.55 6.13
N ALA A 126 -1.95 -25.14 6.89
CA ALA A 126 -0.89 -24.40 7.57
C ALA A 126 0.12 -23.78 6.58
N HIS A 127 0.47 -24.47 5.50
CA HIS A 127 1.30 -23.91 4.43
C HIS A 127 0.58 -22.77 3.69
N ALA A 128 -0.72 -22.95 3.39
CA ALA A 128 -1.53 -21.91 2.76
C ALA A 128 -1.70 -20.68 3.66
N GLU A 129 -1.85 -20.86 4.97
CA GLU A 129 -2.00 -19.77 5.93
C GLU A 129 -0.67 -19.03 6.19
N GLY A 130 0.45 -19.76 6.26
CA GLY A 130 1.79 -19.17 6.31
C GLY A 130 2.15 -18.37 5.03
N ALA A 131 1.83 -18.92 3.86
CA ALA A 131 2.03 -18.23 2.58
C ALA A 131 1.15 -16.97 2.46
N ARG A 132 -0.12 -17.05 2.86
CA ARG A 132 -1.04 -15.90 2.91
C ARG A 132 -0.56 -14.82 3.87
N SER A 133 -0.05 -15.18 5.05
CA SER A 133 0.49 -14.20 5.99
C SER A 133 1.75 -13.51 5.47
N ALA A 134 2.64 -14.24 4.77
CA ALA A 134 3.84 -13.66 4.16
C ALA A 134 3.49 -12.74 2.99
N ALA A 135 2.54 -13.15 2.13
CA ALA A 135 2.02 -12.32 1.04
C ALA A 135 1.35 -11.04 1.57
N ARG A 136 0.57 -11.14 2.65
CA ARG A 136 -0.07 -9.98 3.31
C ARG A 136 0.96 -8.98 3.83
N ILE A 137 2.00 -9.44 4.53
CA ILE A 137 3.05 -8.55 5.05
C ILE A 137 3.80 -7.87 3.90
N ARG A 138 4.08 -8.60 2.81
CA ARG A 138 4.71 -8.05 1.60
C ARG A 138 3.85 -6.96 0.96
N GLN A 139 2.55 -7.20 0.80
CA GLN A 139 1.61 -6.26 0.21
C GLN A 139 1.40 -5.01 1.08
N GLU A 140 1.30 -5.16 2.41
CA GLU A 140 1.24 -4.03 3.35
C GLU A 140 2.49 -3.14 3.25
N LEU A 141 3.68 -3.76 3.14
CA LEU A 141 4.94 -3.01 2.98
C LEU A 141 5.03 -2.31 1.62
N GLU A 142 4.59 -2.94 0.54
CA GLU A 142 4.56 -2.33 -0.80
C GLU A 142 3.61 -1.13 -0.87
N ALA A 143 2.41 -1.26 -0.29
CA ALA A 143 1.45 -0.15 -0.21
C ALA A 143 2.02 1.03 0.60
N LEU A 144 2.67 0.76 1.74
CA LEU A 144 3.33 1.80 2.54
C LEU A 144 4.46 2.48 1.77
N LEU A 145 5.23 1.73 0.97
CA LEU A 145 6.31 2.30 0.16
C LEU A 145 5.80 3.22 -0.94
N GLN A 146 4.63 2.95 -1.53
CA GLN A 146 4.03 3.78 -2.58
C GLN A 146 3.53 5.13 -2.08
N VAL A 147 3.03 5.21 -0.84
CA VAL A 147 2.49 6.45 -0.26
C VAL A 147 3.60 7.42 0.21
N LEU A 148 4.84 6.96 0.34
CA LEU A 148 5.94 7.79 0.82
C LEU A 148 6.39 8.79 -0.27
N ASP A 149 6.15 10.08 -0.01
CA ASP A 149 6.65 11.20 -0.82
C ASP A 149 8.19 11.38 -0.77
N THR A 150 8.86 10.70 0.16
CA THR A 150 10.32 10.75 0.28
C THR A 150 10.95 9.69 -0.61
N PRO A 151 11.83 10.07 -1.57
CA PRO A 151 12.58 9.12 -2.38
C PRO A 151 13.36 8.11 -1.52
N LEU A 152 13.06 6.82 -1.71
CA LEU A 152 13.63 5.71 -0.96
C LEU A 152 14.26 4.69 -1.93
N LEU A 153 15.50 4.29 -1.65
CA LEU A 153 16.23 3.24 -2.37
C LEU A 153 16.76 2.21 -1.37
N LEU A 154 16.56 0.92 -1.66
CA LEU A 154 17.16 -0.19 -0.93
C LEU A 154 18.21 -0.86 -1.82
N CYS A 155 19.40 -1.11 -1.26
CA CYS A 155 20.52 -1.73 -1.97
C CYS A 155 21.03 -2.98 -1.26
N ASP A 156 21.48 -3.98 -2.03
CA ASP A 156 22.16 -5.16 -1.51
C ASP A 156 23.58 -4.83 -1.00
N HIS A 157 24.27 -5.82 -0.43
CA HIS A 157 25.66 -5.69 0.03
C HIS A 157 26.66 -5.44 -1.12
N HIS A 158 26.28 -5.73 -2.36
CA HIS A 158 27.02 -5.41 -3.59
C HIS A 158 26.66 -4.02 -4.17
N ARG A 159 25.83 -3.24 -3.47
CA ARG A 159 25.36 -1.90 -3.84
C ARG A 159 24.52 -1.88 -5.12
N ARG A 160 23.78 -2.95 -5.37
CA ARG A 160 22.77 -3.03 -6.44
C ARG A 160 21.41 -2.68 -5.88
N LEU A 161 20.63 -1.95 -6.66
CA LEU A 161 19.29 -1.53 -6.30
C LEU A 161 18.34 -2.74 -6.24
N LEU A 162 17.76 -2.99 -5.07
CA LEU A 162 16.80 -4.05 -4.79
C LEU A 162 15.36 -3.55 -4.84
N LEU A 163 15.13 -2.33 -4.36
CA LEU A 163 13.81 -1.73 -4.28
C LEU A 163 13.90 -0.21 -4.35
N TYR A 164 12.89 0.43 -4.93
CA TYR A 164 12.67 1.87 -4.89
C TYR A 164 11.18 2.18 -4.86
N ASN A 165 10.81 3.36 -4.37
CA ASN A 165 9.43 3.84 -4.40
C ASN A 165 9.15 4.83 -5.55
N GLN A 166 7.89 5.21 -5.72
CA GLN A 166 7.45 6.13 -6.78
C GLN A 166 8.12 7.52 -6.66
N ALA A 167 8.36 8.01 -5.44
CA ALA A 167 9.10 9.25 -5.22
C ALA A 167 10.55 9.17 -5.74
N ALA A 168 11.22 8.02 -5.61
CA ALA A 168 12.54 7.81 -6.19
C ALA A 168 12.51 7.70 -7.71
N GLU A 169 11.48 7.06 -8.27
CA GLU A 169 11.28 6.98 -9.72
C GLU A 169 11.10 8.35 -10.34
N THR A 170 10.22 9.19 -9.79
CA THR A 170 10.04 10.57 -10.24
C THR A 170 11.30 11.43 -10.11
N LEU A 171 12.15 11.17 -9.09
CA LEU A 171 13.41 11.90 -8.92
C LEU A 171 14.44 11.53 -10.00
N PHE A 172 14.43 10.27 -10.47
CA PHE A 172 15.46 9.71 -11.36
C PHE A 172 14.95 9.32 -12.76
N ASP A 173 13.72 9.68 -13.12
CA ASP A 173 13.01 9.35 -14.37
C ASP A 173 13.86 9.54 -15.64
N THR A 174 14.73 10.55 -15.67
CA THR A 174 15.56 10.88 -16.82
C THR A 174 16.97 10.26 -16.81
N GLN A 175 17.35 9.50 -15.77
CA GLN A 175 18.70 8.97 -15.62
C GLN A 175 18.86 7.54 -16.19
N PRO A 176 19.77 7.31 -17.16
CA PRO A 176 19.92 6.01 -17.85
C PRO A 176 20.47 4.88 -16.96
N GLY A 177 20.80 5.18 -15.70
CA GLY A 177 21.31 4.23 -14.69
C GLY A 177 20.28 3.77 -13.67
N PHE A 178 19.04 4.29 -13.72
CA PHE A 178 17.97 3.95 -12.78
C PHE A 178 17.29 2.63 -13.15
N GLY A 179 16.94 1.83 -12.14
CA GLY A 179 16.27 0.53 -12.33
C GLY A 179 16.80 -0.57 -11.40
N LEU A 180 15.99 -1.62 -11.23
CA LEU A 180 16.33 -2.77 -10.40
C LEU A 180 17.60 -3.49 -10.90
N GLY A 181 18.42 -3.95 -9.96
CA GLY A 181 19.67 -4.66 -10.22
C GLY A 181 20.82 -3.78 -10.74
N LYS A 182 20.59 -2.49 -11.00
CA LYS A 182 21.62 -1.53 -11.40
C LYS A 182 22.47 -1.15 -10.20
N ARG A 183 23.73 -0.78 -10.46
CA ARG A 183 24.66 -0.36 -9.40
C ARG A 183 24.38 1.06 -8.98
N LEU A 184 24.39 1.30 -7.67
CA LEU A 184 24.18 2.63 -7.08
C LEU A 184 25.19 3.64 -7.60
N GLU A 185 26.43 3.24 -7.91
CA GLU A 185 27.44 4.17 -8.46
C GLU A 185 27.16 4.61 -9.89
N THR A 186 26.31 3.90 -10.62
CA THR A 186 25.83 4.31 -11.96
C THR A 186 24.76 5.38 -11.84
N LEU A 187 23.96 5.34 -10.77
CA LEU A 187 22.92 6.32 -10.47
C LEU A 187 23.50 7.57 -9.79
N LEU A 188 24.35 7.38 -8.78
CA LEU A 188 24.97 8.45 -8.00
C LEU A 188 26.51 8.28 -8.02
N PRO A 189 27.20 8.83 -9.03
CA PRO A 189 28.64 8.63 -9.23
C PRO A 189 29.52 9.49 -8.29
N ALA A 190 29.18 9.61 -7.00
CA ALA A 190 29.95 10.38 -6.03
C ALA A 190 31.02 9.54 -5.31
N ALA A 191 32.21 10.10 -5.12
CA ALA A 191 33.28 9.48 -4.33
C ALA A 191 32.95 9.48 -2.83
N SER A 192 32.35 10.57 -2.32
CA SER A 192 31.90 10.71 -0.93
C SER A 192 30.92 9.62 -0.50
N LEU A 193 30.00 9.26 -1.40
CA LEU A 193 29.02 8.20 -1.15
C LEU A 193 29.70 6.82 -0.97
N ARG A 194 30.74 6.53 -1.76
CA ARG A 194 31.48 5.26 -1.68
C ARG A 194 32.22 5.12 -0.35
N ASP A 195 32.85 6.20 0.12
CA ASP A 195 33.59 6.20 1.37
C ASP A 195 32.66 6.01 2.58
N VAL A 196 31.48 6.65 2.56
CA VAL A 196 30.47 6.51 3.62
C VAL A 196 29.89 5.09 3.64
N LEU A 197 29.59 4.50 2.48
CA LEU A 197 29.11 3.12 2.37
C LEU A 197 30.12 2.10 2.92
N ALA A 198 31.43 2.33 2.71
CA ALA A 198 32.48 1.46 3.22
C ALA A 198 32.60 1.48 4.75
N HIS A 199 32.25 2.60 5.39
CA HIS A 199 32.36 2.81 6.84
C HIS A 199 30.99 2.87 7.55
N LEU A 200 29.93 2.39 6.89
CA LEU A 200 28.58 2.46 7.44
C LEU A 200 28.43 1.51 8.63
N PRO A 201 28.01 2.00 9.82
CA PRO A 201 27.88 1.18 11.03
C PRO A 201 26.88 0.02 10.88
N ALA A 202 27.20 -1.13 11.47
CA ALA A 202 26.34 -2.33 11.50
C ALA A 202 25.18 -2.27 12.49
N ASP A 203 25.17 -1.28 13.39
CA ASP A 203 24.14 -1.06 14.41
C ASP A 203 22.88 -0.36 13.87
N GLY A 204 22.86 -0.02 12.57
CA GLY A 204 21.75 0.69 11.93
C GLY A 204 21.76 2.20 12.18
N SER A 205 22.81 2.75 12.80
CA SER A 205 22.92 4.19 13.00
C SER A 205 23.04 4.94 11.65
N PRO A 206 22.33 6.08 11.50
CA PRO A 206 22.30 6.79 10.24
C PRO A 206 23.61 7.56 9.97
N ARG A 207 23.95 7.70 8.69
CA ARG A 207 24.99 8.61 8.18
C ARG A 207 24.40 9.51 7.12
N GLU A 208 24.71 10.80 7.21
CA GLU A 208 24.31 11.79 6.21
C GLU A 208 25.47 12.05 5.26
N VAL A 209 25.17 12.18 3.96
CA VAL A 209 26.12 12.63 2.95
C VAL A 209 25.42 13.50 1.91
N LEU A 210 26.13 14.52 1.45
CA LEU A 210 25.69 15.36 0.33
C LEU A 210 26.25 14.81 -0.97
N VAL A 211 25.37 14.61 -1.94
CA VAL A 211 25.69 14.02 -3.24
C VAL A 211 25.27 14.99 -4.35
N PRO A 212 26.21 15.43 -5.20
CA PRO A 212 25.84 16.18 -6.40
C PRO A 212 25.18 15.25 -7.42
N SER A 213 24.05 15.67 -7.98
CA SER A 213 23.35 14.95 -9.06
C SER A 213 22.88 15.97 -10.10
N ASP A 214 23.53 15.98 -11.27
CA ASP A 214 23.32 16.96 -12.34
C ASP A 214 23.38 18.43 -11.86
N HIS A 215 22.24 19.12 -11.79
CA HIS A 215 22.11 20.50 -11.31
C HIS A 215 21.63 20.61 -9.86
N ARG A 216 21.52 19.48 -9.14
CA ARG A 216 20.92 19.39 -7.82
C ARG A 216 21.92 18.94 -6.74
N TRP A 217 21.69 19.40 -5.52
CA TRP A 217 22.34 18.89 -4.31
C TRP A 217 21.36 17.99 -3.56
N LEU A 218 21.64 16.69 -3.58
CA LEU A 218 20.84 15.71 -2.86
C LEU A 218 21.44 15.46 -1.48
N ARG A 219 20.64 15.67 -0.43
CA ARG A 219 20.94 15.19 0.91
C ARG A 219 20.52 13.73 0.99
N VAL A 220 21.49 12.84 1.21
CA VAL A 220 21.28 11.40 1.24
C VAL A 220 21.54 10.89 2.66
N MET A 221 20.52 10.29 3.26
CA MET A 221 20.62 9.61 4.55
C MET A 221 20.75 8.11 4.33
N LEU A 222 21.80 7.50 4.87
CA LEU A 222 22.11 6.08 4.73
C LEU A 222 22.05 5.37 6.07
N ARG A 223 21.53 4.14 6.09
CA ARG A 223 21.58 3.25 7.25
C ARG A 223 21.65 1.79 6.83
N ARG A 224 22.31 0.93 7.62
CA ARG A 224 22.23 -0.53 7.42
C ARG A 224 20.92 -1.06 7.99
N VAL A 225 20.29 -1.98 7.28
CA VAL A 225 19.05 -2.61 7.74
C VAL A 225 19.40 -3.70 8.77
N PRO A 226 18.95 -3.60 10.03
CA PRO A 226 19.22 -4.62 11.05
C PRO A 226 18.61 -5.97 10.66
N ALA A 227 19.30 -7.07 10.97
CA ALA A 227 18.86 -8.45 10.65
C ALA A 227 18.73 -8.80 9.15
N SER A 228 19.28 -7.97 8.25
CA SER A 228 19.43 -8.25 6.82
C SER A 228 20.84 -8.76 6.48
N ASP A 229 21.02 -9.27 5.26
CA ASP A 229 22.32 -9.75 4.74
C ASP A 229 23.21 -8.58 4.23
N GLY A 230 23.34 -7.54 5.06
CA GLY A 230 24.18 -6.36 4.80
C GLY A 230 23.56 -5.28 3.91
N GLU A 231 22.23 -5.25 3.81
CA GLU A 231 21.49 -4.29 2.99
C GLU A 231 21.60 -2.85 3.52
N THR A 232 21.52 -1.89 2.59
CA THR A 232 21.61 -0.46 2.89
C THR A 232 20.39 0.28 2.38
N LEU A 233 19.75 1.04 3.26
CA LEU A 233 18.63 1.91 2.96
C LEU A 233 19.12 3.35 2.76
N LEU A 234 18.65 3.99 1.69
CA LEU A 234 18.94 5.38 1.34
C LEU A 234 17.63 6.16 1.21
N THR A 235 17.56 7.33 1.86
CA THR A 235 16.48 8.31 1.63
C THR A 235 17.07 9.62 1.12
N LEU A 236 16.46 10.21 0.10
CA LEU A 236 17.00 11.39 -0.58
C LEU A 236 16.08 12.61 -0.41
N THR A 237 16.68 13.80 -0.30
CA THR A 237 15.96 15.07 -0.30
C THR A 237 16.69 16.07 -1.21
N ASP A 238 15.96 16.73 -2.11
CA ASP A 238 16.52 17.82 -2.91
C ASP A 238 16.68 19.07 -2.03
N THR A 239 17.91 19.56 -1.90
CA THR A 239 18.27 20.72 -1.05
C THR A 239 18.77 21.91 -1.86
N THR A 240 18.65 21.84 -3.18
CA THR A 240 19.27 22.80 -4.11
C THR A 240 18.82 24.23 -3.86
N ALA A 241 17.49 24.46 -3.79
CA ALA A 241 16.92 25.79 -3.58
C ALA A 241 17.25 26.39 -2.21
N ALA A 242 17.07 25.59 -1.15
CA ALA A 242 17.38 25.99 0.22
C ALA A 242 18.86 26.37 0.40
N TRP A 243 19.78 25.59 -0.19
CA TRP A 243 21.21 25.85 -0.10
C TRP A 243 21.63 27.10 -0.89
N THR A 244 21.13 27.30 -2.11
CA THR A 244 21.45 28.49 -2.92
C THR A 244 20.96 29.79 -2.28
N SER A 245 19.78 29.77 -1.65
CA SER A 245 19.23 30.94 -0.95
C SER A 245 20.00 31.25 0.34
N GLU A 246 20.30 30.22 1.15
CA GLU A 246 20.94 30.42 2.45
C GLU A 246 22.43 30.79 2.35
N LEU A 247 23.21 30.16 1.45
CA LEU A 247 24.63 30.48 1.30
C LEU A 247 24.86 31.80 0.55
N GLY A 248 24.08 32.08 -0.50
CA GLY A 248 24.26 33.27 -1.33
C GLY A 248 24.04 34.57 -0.55
N ALA A 249 23.01 34.60 0.29
CA ALA A 249 22.72 35.78 1.10
C ALA A 249 23.65 35.90 2.31
N ARG A 250 24.01 34.79 2.96
CA ARG A 250 24.94 34.77 4.10
C ARG A 250 26.37 35.15 3.68
N ALA A 251 26.82 34.76 2.49
CA ALA A 251 28.11 35.18 1.93
C ALA A 251 28.16 36.70 1.71
N LYS A 252 27.11 37.28 1.10
CA LYS A 252 27.03 38.73 0.90
C LYS A 252 26.99 39.51 2.23
N LEU A 253 26.33 38.98 3.26
CA LEU A 253 26.40 39.56 4.62
C LEU A 253 27.82 39.55 5.17
N LEU A 254 28.52 38.41 5.06
CA LEU A 254 29.88 38.27 5.55
C LEU A 254 30.87 39.21 4.83
N ASP A 255 30.66 39.50 3.55
CA ASP A 255 31.48 40.47 2.80
C ASP A 255 31.23 41.93 3.21
N THR A 256 30.01 42.28 3.61
CA THR A 256 29.68 43.67 4.04
C THR A 256 30.16 44.02 5.46
N LEU A 257 30.34 43.02 6.34
CA LEU A 257 30.77 43.24 7.73
C LEU A 257 32.19 43.85 7.86
N PRO A 258 33.21 43.40 7.10
CA PRO A 258 34.53 44.04 7.07
C PRO A 258 34.50 45.50 6.60
N GLU A 259 33.68 45.82 5.60
CA GLU A 259 33.53 47.19 5.09
C GLU A 259 32.98 48.12 6.16
N LEU A 260 31.93 47.71 6.88
CA LEU A 260 31.38 48.44 8.01
C LEU A 260 32.42 48.68 9.10
N ARG A 261 33.17 47.64 9.49
CA ARG A 261 34.23 47.78 10.52
C ARG A 261 35.31 48.77 10.09
N ARG A 262 35.72 48.73 8.82
CA ARG A 262 36.72 49.66 8.26
C ARG A 262 36.22 51.10 8.32
N HIS A 263 34.97 51.33 7.90
CA HIS A 263 34.36 52.65 7.93
C HIS A 263 34.23 53.21 9.33
N THR A 264 33.75 52.40 10.28
CA THR A 264 33.67 52.81 11.69
C THR A 264 35.06 53.12 12.25
N ALA A 265 36.06 52.26 12.04
CA ALA A 265 37.41 52.46 12.57
C ALA A 265 38.10 53.73 12.03
N SER A 266 37.94 54.02 10.73
CA SER A 266 38.47 55.23 10.10
C SER A 266 37.80 56.49 10.68
N LEU A 267 36.48 56.43 10.89
CA LEU A 267 35.71 57.52 11.48
C LEU A 267 36.12 57.78 12.93
N THR A 268 36.28 56.74 13.77
CA THR A 268 36.78 56.91 15.15
C THR A 268 38.16 57.53 15.16
N THR A 269 39.07 57.02 14.33
CA THR A 269 40.46 57.52 14.24
C THR A 269 40.52 58.99 13.80
N ALA A 270 39.72 59.37 12.79
CA ALA A 270 39.65 60.75 12.32
C ALA A 270 39.02 61.69 13.36
N THR A 271 38.02 61.21 14.10
CA THR A 271 37.35 61.97 15.17
C THR A 271 38.27 62.17 16.38
N ASP A 272 39.02 61.14 16.77
CA ASP A 272 40.03 61.22 17.85
C ASP A 272 41.18 62.16 17.46
N ALA A 273 41.62 62.12 16.19
CA ALA A 273 42.60 63.06 15.65
C ALA A 273 42.08 64.51 15.65
N LEU A 274 40.82 64.74 15.29
CA LEU A 274 40.18 66.07 15.36
C LEU A 274 40.06 66.58 16.81
N THR A 275 39.74 65.68 17.74
CA THR A 275 39.60 66.01 19.16
C THR A 275 40.96 66.38 19.75
N SER A 276 42.02 65.62 19.44
CA SER A 276 43.39 65.93 19.90
C SER A 276 43.97 67.20 19.25
N LEU A 277 43.70 67.46 17.96
CA LEU A 277 44.10 68.69 17.27
C LEU A 277 43.37 69.94 17.79
N SER A 278 42.20 69.78 18.40
CA SER A 278 41.49 70.88 19.05
C SER A 278 42.20 71.37 20.32
N TYR A 279 43.09 70.57 20.92
CA TYR A 279 43.92 70.94 22.07
C TYR A 279 45.30 71.52 21.68
N THR A 280 45.86 71.15 20.53
CA THR A 280 47.24 71.51 20.15
C THR A 280 47.35 72.73 19.22
N GLY A 281 46.23 73.27 18.75
CA GLY A 281 46.13 74.66 18.28
C GLY A 281 46.73 74.98 16.90
N ASP A 282 47.20 74.02 16.11
CA ASP A 282 47.80 74.34 14.80
C ASP A 282 47.46 73.36 13.66
N SER A 283 47.29 73.93 12.46
CA SER A 283 46.90 73.34 11.17
C SER A 283 45.40 73.26 10.85
N ALA A 284 44.82 74.42 10.52
CA ALA A 284 43.47 74.54 9.92
C ALA A 284 43.29 73.70 8.64
N ALA A 285 44.37 73.48 7.87
CA ALA A 285 44.35 72.62 6.68
C ALA A 285 44.18 71.14 7.04
N MET A 286 44.84 70.67 8.11
CA MET A 286 44.70 69.29 8.59
C MET A 286 43.30 69.05 9.17
N ARG A 287 42.77 70.02 9.94
CA ARG A 287 41.39 69.97 10.46
C ARG A 287 40.38 69.83 9.32
N LYS A 288 40.45 70.69 8.30
CA LYS A 288 39.55 70.63 7.14
C LYS A 288 39.63 69.27 6.40
N ARG A 289 40.83 68.68 6.31
CA ARG A 289 41.04 67.37 5.68
C ARG A 289 40.44 66.23 6.49
N LEU A 290 40.57 66.26 7.82
CA LEU A 290 39.97 65.26 8.71
C LEU A 290 38.44 65.42 8.78
N GLU A 291 37.90 66.64 8.79
CA GLU A 291 36.45 66.89 8.68
C GLU A 291 35.89 66.31 7.38
N GLN A 292 36.63 66.46 6.26
CA GLN A 292 36.25 65.85 5.00
C GLN A 292 36.28 64.32 5.06
N VAL A 293 37.31 63.72 5.67
CA VAL A 293 37.37 62.26 5.88
C VAL A 293 36.20 61.78 6.73
N VAL A 294 35.84 62.49 7.81
CA VAL A 294 34.67 62.15 8.63
C VAL A 294 33.38 62.23 7.81
N GLY A 295 33.22 63.26 6.98
CA GLY A 295 32.06 63.41 6.10
C GLY A 295 31.95 62.28 5.06
N ASP A 296 33.05 62.00 4.35
CA ASP A 296 33.12 60.96 3.32
C ASP A 296 32.88 59.57 3.91
N GLU A 297 33.48 59.28 5.08
CA GLU A 297 33.34 57.97 5.74
C GLU A 297 31.97 57.79 6.40
N SER A 298 31.36 58.87 6.92
CA SER A 298 29.98 58.85 7.42
C SER A 298 28.99 58.55 6.29
N HIS A 299 29.21 59.15 5.11
CA HIS A 299 28.39 58.90 3.93
C HIS A 299 28.56 57.46 3.42
N ALA A 300 29.80 56.96 3.35
CA ALA A 300 30.09 55.58 2.95
C ALA A 300 29.52 54.55 3.93
N LEU A 301 29.56 54.85 5.25
CA LEU A 301 28.92 54.04 6.28
C LEU A 301 27.40 54.02 6.10
N GLY A 302 26.78 55.16 5.82
CA GLY A 302 25.34 55.26 5.54
C GLY A 302 24.90 54.38 4.37
N LEU A 303 25.64 54.44 3.24
CA LEU A 303 25.39 53.58 2.08
C LEU A 303 25.57 52.09 2.40
N SER A 304 26.56 51.75 3.22
CA SER A 304 26.81 50.35 3.62
C SER A 304 25.69 49.81 4.51
N ILE A 305 25.16 50.63 5.42
CA ILE A 305 23.98 50.31 6.24
C ILE A 305 22.74 50.14 5.36
N GLU A 306 22.52 51.02 4.37
CA GLU A 306 21.39 50.92 3.44
C GLU A 306 21.44 49.63 2.60
N ARG A 307 22.62 49.26 2.09
CA ARG A 307 22.81 47.97 1.40
C ARG A 307 22.54 46.78 2.31
N LEU A 308 23.01 46.82 3.56
CA LEU A 308 22.78 45.75 4.52
C LEU A 308 21.29 45.63 4.86
N GLY A 309 20.60 46.76 5.03
CA GLY A 309 19.15 46.81 5.20
C GLY A 309 18.41 46.18 4.01
N THR A 310 18.77 46.57 2.78
CA THR A 310 18.20 46.00 1.55
C THR A 310 18.44 44.50 1.47
N LEU A 311 19.62 44.02 1.88
CA LEU A 311 19.97 42.61 1.83
C LEU A 311 19.24 41.79 2.90
N LEU A 312 19.05 42.34 4.10
CA LEU A 312 18.20 41.73 5.12
C LEU A 312 16.74 41.69 4.67
N GLU A 313 16.24 42.74 4.02
CA GLU A 313 14.90 42.73 3.44
C GLU A 313 14.77 41.69 2.33
N LEU A 314 15.76 41.58 1.43
CA LEU A 314 15.80 40.52 0.41
C LEU A 314 15.85 39.13 1.05
N MET A 315 16.62 38.91 2.12
CA MET A 315 16.62 37.63 2.85
C MET A 315 15.27 37.30 3.49
N GLN A 316 14.54 38.32 3.95
CA GLN A 316 13.18 38.15 4.49
C GLN A 316 12.14 37.89 3.39
N HIS A 317 12.33 38.44 2.19
CA HIS A 317 11.41 38.27 1.05
C HIS A 317 11.72 37.03 0.18
N GLU A 318 13.00 36.73 -0.05
CA GLU A 318 13.51 35.55 -0.80
C GLU A 318 13.67 34.31 0.10
N GLY A 319 13.47 34.45 1.40
CA GLY A 319 13.26 33.31 2.28
C GLY A 319 11.96 32.61 1.85
N GLU A 320 12.08 31.60 0.99
CA GLU A 320 11.05 30.63 0.62
C GLU A 320 10.53 29.85 1.87
N ARG A 321 10.00 30.55 2.88
CA ARG A 321 9.48 29.99 4.13
C ARG A 321 7.96 29.92 4.18
N LEU A 322 7.27 30.63 3.28
CA LEU A 322 5.81 30.57 3.24
C LEU A 322 5.39 29.27 2.55
N VAL A 323 5.13 28.26 3.37
CA VAL A 323 4.61 26.97 2.95
C VAL A 323 3.09 27.06 2.75
N PRO A 324 2.49 26.20 1.92
CA PRO A 324 1.05 26.05 1.89
C PRO A 324 0.55 25.62 3.28
N LEU A 325 -0.42 26.35 3.82
CA LEU A 325 -1.09 26.09 5.08
C LEU A 325 -2.58 25.88 4.85
N TRP A 326 -3.13 24.92 5.59
CA TRP A 326 -4.56 24.68 5.66
C TRP A 326 -5.17 25.45 6.82
N SER A 327 -6.29 26.15 6.58
CA SER A 327 -6.88 27.03 7.59
C SER A 327 -7.33 26.31 8.86
N ASN A 328 -7.85 25.09 8.76
CA ASN A 328 -8.31 24.35 9.94
C ASN A 328 -7.15 23.97 10.86
N ASP A 329 -6.01 23.60 10.29
CA ASP A 329 -4.81 23.27 11.07
C ASP A 329 -4.26 24.51 11.77
N LEU A 330 -4.29 25.67 11.08
CA LEU A 330 -3.93 26.96 11.69
C LEU A 330 -4.84 27.28 12.88
N TRP A 331 -6.16 27.11 12.72
CA TRP A 331 -7.12 27.40 13.79
C TRP A 331 -6.94 26.47 14.99
N ALA A 332 -6.76 25.17 14.75
CA ALA A 332 -6.52 24.20 15.81
C ALA A 332 -5.22 24.49 16.58
N ALA A 333 -4.13 24.78 15.87
CA ALA A 333 -2.85 25.12 16.50
C ALA A 333 -2.90 26.46 17.24
N LEU A 334 -3.71 27.42 16.77
CA LEU A 334 -3.95 28.68 17.47
C LEU A 334 -4.74 28.47 18.76
N ASP A 335 -5.78 27.63 18.75
CA ASP A 335 -6.56 27.28 19.95
C ASP A 335 -5.68 26.58 21.00
N GLU A 336 -4.85 25.61 20.58
CA GLU A 336 -3.90 24.93 21.46
C GLU A 336 -2.86 25.90 22.07
N ARG A 337 -2.37 26.86 21.26
CA ARG A 337 -1.42 27.87 21.72
C ARG A 337 -2.03 28.86 22.70
N THR A 338 -3.26 29.29 22.44
CA THR A 338 -3.95 30.32 23.21
C THR A 338 -4.65 29.77 24.46
N GLY A 339 -4.94 28.47 24.50
CA GLY A 339 -5.40 27.76 25.70
C GLY A 339 -6.61 28.42 26.40
N ASP A 340 -6.45 28.74 27.68
CA ASP A 340 -7.47 29.40 28.52
C ASP A 340 -7.39 30.95 28.51
N THR A 341 -6.79 31.54 27.48
CA THR A 341 -6.84 33.01 27.31
C THR A 341 -8.28 33.53 27.23
N ALA A 342 -8.45 34.81 27.56
CA ALA A 342 -9.75 35.45 27.68
C ALA A 342 -10.55 35.53 26.37
N CYS A 343 -9.94 35.26 25.21
CA CYS A 343 -10.55 35.46 23.90
C CYS A 343 -10.18 34.33 22.92
N ARG A 344 -11.17 33.52 22.53
CA ARG A 344 -11.02 32.39 21.59
C ARG A 344 -11.59 32.70 20.21
N VAL A 345 -11.19 31.92 19.21
CA VAL A 345 -11.70 32.03 17.84
C VAL A 345 -12.57 30.83 17.51
N GLN A 346 -13.78 31.08 17.03
CA GLN A 346 -14.65 30.09 16.42
C GLN A 346 -14.48 30.15 14.89
N PRO A 347 -13.91 29.11 14.25
CA PRO A 347 -13.79 29.07 12.80
C PRO A 347 -15.18 29.05 12.13
N VAL A 348 -15.38 29.89 11.13
CA VAL A 348 -16.61 29.97 10.31
C VAL A 348 -16.26 30.05 8.83
N GLY A 349 -17.19 29.64 7.96
CA GLY A 349 -17.00 29.65 6.50
C GLY A 349 -16.29 28.41 5.96
N MET A 350 -15.96 28.46 4.67
CA MET A 350 -15.27 27.35 3.98
C MET A 350 -13.76 27.43 4.21
N PRO A 351 -13.09 26.31 4.54
CA PRO A 351 -11.64 26.31 4.74
C PRO A 351 -10.89 26.55 3.43
N ALA A 352 -9.72 27.15 3.53
CA ALA A 352 -8.94 27.59 2.38
C ALA A 352 -7.43 27.37 2.56
N TRP A 353 -6.75 27.12 1.44
CA TRP A 353 -5.30 27.11 1.35
C TRP A 353 -4.76 28.52 1.19
N PHE A 354 -3.69 28.83 1.93
CA PHE A 354 -2.94 30.07 1.78
C PHE A 354 -1.45 29.80 2.03
N LYS A 355 -0.56 30.75 1.71
CA LYS A 355 0.86 30.62 2.03
C LYS A 355 1.19 31.37 3.31
N GLY A 356 1.88 30.71 4.24
CA GLY A 356 2.25 31.28 5.52
C GLY A 356 3.39 30.55 6.22
N ASP A 357 4.02 31.23 7.16
CA ASP A 357 4.88 30.63 8.18
C ASP A 357 3.99 30.36 9.41
N ALA A 358 3.67 29.09 9.66
CA ALA A 358 2.71 28.70 10.69
C ALA A 358 3.09 29.22 12.08
N ILE A 359 4.36 29.08 12.48
CA ILE A 359 4.82 29.46 13.82
C ILE A 359 4.75 30.98 13.99
N ALA A 360 5.15 31.72 12.95
CA ALA A 360 5.09 33.19 12.97
C ALA A 360 3.64 33.71 12.97
N LEU A 361 2.75 33.13 12.15
CA LEU A 361 1.34 33.50 12.10
C LEU A 361 0.58 33.16 13.38
N ILE A 362 0.82 31.98 13.97
CA ILE A 362 0.19 31.60 15.24
C ILE A 362 0.60 32.58 16.34
N SER A 363 1.90 32.91 16.44
CA SER A 363 2.39 33.90 17.40
C SER A 363 1.78 35.28 17.17
N LEU A 364 1.68 35.72 15.91
CA LEU A 364 1.05 36.99 15.54
C LEU A 364 -0.43 37.02 15.90
N LEU A 365 -1.19 35.97 15.55
CA LEU A 365 -2.63 35.89 15.80
C LEU A 365 -2.91 35.80 17.30
N ALA A 366 -2.13 35.03 18.07
CA ALA A 366 -2.26 34.98 19.52
C ALA A 366 -2.11 36.36 20.17
N ALA A 367 -1.10 37.14 19.76
CA ALA A 367 -0.90 38.51 20.24
C ALA A 367 -2.05 39.45 19.82
N LEU A 368 -2.61 39.28 18.62
CA LEU A 368 -3.79 40.04 18.17
C LEU A 368 -5.04 39.67 18.97
N LEU A 369 -5.25 38.40 19.29
CA LEU A 369 -6.41 37.93 20.04
C LEU A 369 -6.43 38.47 21.47
N GLU A 370 -5.27 38.55 22.12
CA GLU A 370 -5.15 39.19 23.44
C GLU A 370 -5.62 40.65 23.39
N ARG A 371 -5.14 41.43 22.40
CA ARG A 371 -5.51 42.84 22.22
C ARG A 371 -6.95 43.04 21.77
N LEU A 372 -7.47 42.15 20.93
CA LEU A 372 -8.86 42.16 20.52
C LEU A 372 -9.78 41.79 21.68
N GLY A 373 -9.41 40.84 22.54
CA GLY A 373 -10.13 40.53 23.77
C GLY A 373 -10.24 41.75 24.70
N GLU A 374 -9.14 42.47 24.91
CA GLU A 374 -9.12 43.72 25.68
C GLU A 374 -9.98 44.82 25.04
N HIS A 375 -9.95 44.95 23.72
CA HIS A 375 -10.68 46.00 22.99
C HIS A 375 -12.19 45.74 22.93
N THR A 376 -12.58 44.50 22.68
CA THR A 376 -13.97 44.10 22.43
C THR A 376 -14.71 43.69 23.71
N GLY A 377 -13.97 43.22 24.72
CA GLY A 377 -14.54 42.59 25.92
C GLY A 377 -15.24 41.26 25.64
N GLN A 378 -15.07 40.68 24.45
CA GLN A 378 -15.70 39.42 24.05
C GLN A 378 -14.79 38.24 24.32
N ALA A 379 -15.39 37.14 24.79
CA ALA A 379 -14.67 35.90 25.06
C ALA A 379 -14.49 35.03 23.80
N MET A 380 -15.25 35.31 22.75
CA MET A 380 -15.26 34.54 21.51
C MET A 380 -15.43 35.45 20.31
N LEU A 381 -14.60 35.25 19.29
CA LEU A 381 -14.59 35.94 18.01
C LEU A 381 -14.83 34.92 16.89
N GLU A 382 -15.41 35.33 15.78
CA GLU A 382 -15.54 34.48 14.59
C GLU A 382 -14.27 34.61 13.72
N GLY A 383 -13.72 33.50 13.22
CA GLY A 383 -12.55 33.47 12.34
C GLY A 383 -12.92 32.92 10.97
N GLU A 384 -12.77 33.70 9.90
CA GLU A 384 -13.13 33.31 8.54
C GLU A 384 -11.94 33.44 7.58
N LEU A 385 -11.79 32.51 6.62
CA LEU A 385 -10.92 32.72 5.47
C LEU A 385 -11.74 32.91 4.19
N CYS A 386 -11.66 34.10 3.62
CA CYS A 386 -12.32 34.46 2.37
C CYS A 386 -11.35 34.37 1.18
N LEU A 387 -11.71 33.61 0.16
CA LEU A 387 -10.97 33.55 -1.09
C LEU A 387 -11.15 34.85 -1.90
N GLY A 388 -10.06 35.58 -2.10
CA GLY A 388 -10.01 36.73 -3.01
C GLY A 388 -9.54 36.38 -4.42
N ASN A 389 -9.38 37.40 -5.26
CA ASN A 389 -8.88 37.22 -6.64
C ASN A 389 -7.38 36.92 -6.72
N LYS A 390 -6.59 37.47 -5.79
CA LYS A 390 -5.11 37.30 -5.73
C LYS A 390 -4.57 37.02 -4.33
N ARG A 391 -5.43 37.01 -3.31
CA ARG A 391 -5.09 36.89 -1.89
C ARG A 391 -6.18 36.12 -1.17
N VAL A 392 -5.83 35.54 -0.03
CA VAL A 392 -6.79 34.96 0.91
C VAL A 392 -6.91 35.93 2.09
N TYR A 393 -8.13 36.31 2.45
CA TYR A 393 -8.36 37.23 3.55
C TYR A 393 -8.69 36.42 4.79
N LEU A 394 -7.82 36.48 5.80
CA LEU A 394 -8.10 35.98 7.14
C LEU A 394 -8.79 37.11 7.90
N ASP A 395 -10.03 36.88 8.30
CA ASP A 395 -10.85 37.84 9.02
C ASP A 395 -11.12 37.35 10.45
N LEU A 396 -10.86 38.20 11.44
CA LEU A 396 -11.36 38.04 12.80
C LEU A 396 -12.55 38.98 12.99
N ILE A 397 -13.72 38.45 13.29
CA ILE A 397 -15.01 39.15 13.25
C ILE A 397 -15.61 39.19 14.66
N TRP A 398 -16.13 40.35 15.06
CA TRP A 398 -16.78 40.55 16.36
C TRP A 398 -17.96 41.51 16.26
N THR A 399 -18.81 41.52 17.29
CA THR A 399 -19.88 42.51 17.41
C THR A 399 -19.36 43.78 18.08
N GLY A 400 -19.46 44.92 17.40
CA GLY A 400 -18.96 46.19 17.93
C GLY A 400 -18.40 47.11 16.85
N LYS A 401 -17.53 48.03 17.29
CA LYS A 401 -16.89 49.02 16.43
C LYS A 401 -15.54 48.52 15.93
N PRO A 402 -15.11 48.97 14.72
CA PRO A 402 -13.78 48.68 14.22
C PRO A 402 -12.71 49.35 15.09
N VAL A 403 -11.52 48.74 15.11
CA VAL A 403 -10.34 49.26 15.78
C VAL A 403 -9.89 50.52 15.05
N SER A 404 -9.57 51.58 15.80
CA SER A 404 -9.07 52.82 15.19
C SER A 404 -7.70 52.62 14.55
N GLU A 405 -7.41 53.36 13.48
CA GLU A 405 -6.11 53.30 12.78
C GLU A 405 -4.93 53.57 13.73
N ARG A 406 -5.10 54.48 14.70
CA ARG A 406 -4.12 54.75 15.74
C ARG A 406 -3.83 53.52 16.61
N GLN A 407 -4.87 52.82 17.07
CA GLN A 407 -4.71 51.61 17.88
C GLN A 407 -4.06 50.48 17.07
N LEU A 408 -4.44 50.32 15.80
CA LEU A 408 -3.78 49.34 14.91
C LEU A 408 -2.30 49.64 14.74
N ALA A 409 -1.92 50.91 14.58
CA ALA A 409 -0.51 51.31 14.49
C ALA A 409 0.26 51.01 15.79
N GLU A 410 -0.38 51.16 16.95
CA GLU A 410 0.19 50.77 18.25
C GLU A 410 0.38 49.24 18.35
N TRP A 411 -0.61 48.46 17.92
CA TRP A 411 -0.53 46.98 17.93
C TRP A 411 0.55 46.45 16.98
N GLN A 412 0.73 47.09 15.82
CA GLN A 412 1.77 46.72 14.86
C GLN A 412 3.21 46.86 15.41
N GLN A 413 3.41 47.67 16.47
CA GLN A 413 4.72 47.83 17.13
C GLN A 413 4.97 46.80 18.25
N LEU A 414 4.00 45.94 18.58
CA LEU A 414 4.17 44.90 19.60
C LEU A 414 5.25 43.90 19.19
N SER A 415 6.13 43.55 20.13
CA SER A 415 7.21 42.58 19.94
C SER A 415 6.74 41.17 20.31
N LEU A 416 6.97 40.22 19.42
CA LEU A 416 6.61 38.81 19.57
C LEU A 416 7.76 38.06 20.24
N GLN A 417 7.81 38.07 21.58
CA GLN A 417 8.94 37.55 22.37
C GLN A 417 9.19 36.04 22.20
N ASP A 418 8.17 35.29 21.78
CA ASP A 418 8.25 33.85 21.56
C ASP A 418 9.01 33.47 20.28
N LEU A 419 9.21 34.44 19.39
CA LEU A 419 9.92 34.23 18.13
C LEU A 419 11.40 34.63 18.26
N PRO A 420 12.32 33.96 17.54
CA PRO A 420 13.72 34.32 17.53
C PRO A 420 13.91 35.80 17.14
N LEU A 421 14.77 36.52 17.87
CA LEU A 421 15.03 37.96 17.69
C LEU A 421 13.85 38.89 18.01
N ALA A 422 12.77 38.35 18.58
CA ALA A 422 11.60 39.10 19.04
C ALA A 422 11.08 40.16 18.03
N PRO A 423 10.80 39.75 16.78
CA PRO A 423 10.34 40.66 15.72
C PRO A 423 9.07 41.39 16.14
N ARG A 424 8.85 42.59 15.60
CA ARG A 424 7.57 43.27 15.78
C ARG A 424 6.52 42.61 14.90
N LEU A 425 5.26 42.80 15.28
CA LEU A 425 4.12 42.31 14.54
C LEU A 425 4.15 42.79 13.07
N VAL A 426 4.53 44.05 12.83
CA VAL A 426 4.72 44.62 11.49
C VAL A 426 5.79 43.90 10.66
N ASP A 427 6.84 43.38 11.31
CA ASP A 427 7.92 42.68 10.62
C ASP A 427 7.43 41.31 10.12
N VAL A 428 6.60 40.62 10.91
CA VAL A 428 5.92 39.37 10.50
C VAL A 428 4.88 39.63 9.40
N LEU A 429 4.10 40.71 9.50
CA LEU A 429 3.17 41.10 8.42
C LEU A 429 3.92 41.34 7.10
N ARG A 430 5.07 42.05 7.16
CA ARG A 430 5.93 42.30 6.00
C ARG A 430 6.46 41.00 5.39
N GLN A 431 6.92 40.06 6.22
CA GLN A 431 7.33 38.71 5.76
C GLN A 431 6.21 37.99 5.00
N HIS A 432 4.95 38.20 5.38
CA HIS A 432 3.79 37.61 4.73
C HIS A 432 3.22 38.46 3.59
N ALA A 433 3.92 39.52 3.17
CA ALA A 433 3.43 40.52 2.22
C ALA A 433 2.02 41.05 2.56
N SER A 434 1.69 41.11 3.86
CA SER A 434 0.35 41.35 4.40
C SER A 434 0.27 42.71 5.09
N GLU A 435 -0.95 43.23 5.23
CA GLU A 435 -1.25 44.49 5.92
C GLU A 435 -2.46 44.29 6.84
N LEU A 436 -2.55 45.04 7.93
CA LEU A 436 -3.63 44.86 8.90
C LEU A 436 -4.66 45.98 8.76
N TRP A 437 -5.93 45.64 8.52
CA TRP A 437 -7.01 46.62 8.42
C TRP A 437 -8.20 46.25 9.31
N SER A 438 -8.83 47.23 9.94
CA SER A 438 -10.11 47.03 10.62
C SER A 438 -11.23 47.73 9.85
N LEU A 439 -12.31 47.00 9.60
CA LEU A 439 -13.44 47.41 8.77
C LEU A 439 -14.74 47.19 9.55
N ALA A 440 -15.73 48.06 9.37
CA ALA A 440 -17.09 47.80 9.80
C ALA A 440 -17.82 46.98 8.71
N ASP A 441 -18.62 46.01 9.12
CA ASP A 441 -19.48 45.27 8.20
C ASP A 441 -20.59 46.15 7.63
N PRO A 442 -21.17 45.78 6.46
CA PRO A 442 -22.27 46.53 5.83
C PRO A 442 -23.47 46.75 6.78
N ASP A 443 -23.68 45.82 7.69
CA ASP A 443 -24.78 45.81 8.65
C ASP A 443 -24.57 46.84 9.79
N GLY A 444 -23.36 47.41 9.91
CA GLY A 444 -22.98 48.38 10.95
C GLY A 444 -22.93 47.84 12.38
N GLN A 445 -23.22 46.55 12.58
CA GLN A 445 -23.27 45.88 13.89
C GLN A 445 -22.00 45.07 14.20
N ARG A 446 -21.31 44.62 13.17
CA ARG A 446 -20.08 43.83 13.28
C ARG A 446 -18.90 44.62 12.75
N ALA A 447 -17.73 44.30 13.28
CA ALA A 447 -16.47 44.76 12.75
C ALA A 447 -15.55 43.56 12.52
N ARG A 448 -14.62 43.72 11.59
CA ARG A 448 -13.63 42.69 11.28
C ARG A 448 -12.23 43.26 11.23
N LEU A 449 -11.26 42.45 11.61
CA LEU A 449 -9.84 42.66 11.42
C LEU A 449 -9.37 41.74 10.30
N ARG A 450 -8.96 42.32 9.18
CA ARG A 450 -8.64 41.61 7.95
C ARG A 450 -7.14 41.57 7.70
N LEU A 451 -6.63 40.37 7.42
CA LEU A 451 -5.24 40.09 7.08
C LEU A 451 -5.19 39.43 5.68
N PRO A 452 -4.72 40.13 4.64
CA PRO A 452 -4.61 39.67 3.27
C PRO A 452 -3.35 38.81 3.05
N LEU A 453 -3.48 37.50 3.13
CA LEU A 453 -2.39 36.56 2.95
C LEU A 453 -2.18 36.19 1.46
N PRO A 454 -0.95 35.81 1.05
CA PRO A 454 -0.69 35.35 -0.30
C PRO A 454 -1.49 34.07 -0.59
N ALA A 455 -2.24 34.06 -1.70
CA ALA A 455 -2.93 32.86 -2.14
C ALA A 455 -1.92 31.88 -2.77
N THR A 456 -2.12 30.58 -2.53
CA THR A 456 -1.67 29.56 -3.48
C THR A 456 -2.36 29.84 -4.83
N GLN A 457 -1.71 29.52 -5.97
CA GLN A 457 -2.44 29.50 -7.25
C GLN A 457 -3.76 28.75 -7.03
N ARG A 458 -4.86 29.21 -7.65
CA ARG A 458 -6.19 28.57 -7.60
C ARG A 458 -6.13 27.16 -8.21
N VAL A 459 -5.43 26.26 -7.55
CA VAL A 459 -5.87 24.89 -7.41
C VAL A 459 -7.12 25.03 -6.53
N GLY A 460 -8.14 24.18 -6.72
CA GLY A 460 -9.13 24.02 -5.65
C GLY A 460 -8.41 23.54 -4.37
N ALA A 461 -9.10 22.80 -3.51
CA ALA A 461 -8.34 21.72 -2.90
C ALA A 461 -7.58 21.02 -4.05
N PRO A 462 -6.26 20.76 -3.96
CA PRO A 462 -5.73 19.72 -4.83
C PRO A 462 -6.73 18.59 -4.67
N GLN A 463 -7.38 18.15 -5.75
CA GLN A 463 -7.84 16.77 -5.73
C GLN A 463 -6.58 16.06 -5.27
N PRO A 464 -6.63 15.37 -4.10
CA PRO A 464 -5.55 14.48 -3.80
C PRO A 464 -5.30 13.76 -5.12
N ARG A 465 -4.05 13.68 -5.58
CA ARG A 465 -3.74 12.53 -6.43
C ARG A 465 -4.04 11.38 -5.50
N THR A 466 -5.29 10.93 -5.52
CA THR A 466 -5.77 9.86 -4.68
C THR A 466 -4.85 8.75 -5.10
N PRO A 467 -3.98 8.24 -4.20
CA PRO A 467 -3.17 7.10 -4.55
C PRO A 467 -4.16 6.08 -5.13
N PRO A 468 -3.88 5.50 -6.31
CA PRO A 468 -4.80 4.54 -6.91
C PRO A 468 -5.16 3.52 -5.83
N ARG A 469 -6.46 3.18 -5.72
CA ARG A 469 -6.97 2.20 -4.74
C ARG A 469 -5.96 1.04 -4.72
N PRO A 470 -5.28 0.77 -3.59
CA PRO A 470 -4.24 -0.25 -3.59
C PRO A 470 -4.87 -1.54 -4.08
N GLU A 471 -4.26 -2.10 -5.12
CA GLU A 471 -4.77 -3.32 -5.72
C GLU A 471 -4.78 -4.41 -4.66
N PHE A 472 -5.92 -5.06 -4.50
CA PHE A 472 -6.15 -5.99 -3.42
C PHE A 472 -5.90 -7.39 -3.94
N HIS A 473 -4.69 -7.90 -3.76
CA HIS A 473 -4.30 -9.22 -4.26
C HIS A 473 -4.69 -10.29 -3.24
N ASP A 474 -5.98 -10.59 -3.14
CA ASP A 474 -6.47 -11.75 -2.39
C ASP A 474 -6.73 -12.92 -3.34
N PHE A 475 -5.94 -13.99 -3.17
CA PHE A 475 -5.93 -15.18 -4.03
C PHE A 475 -7.18 -16.07 -3.88
N GLY A 476 -8.16 -15.67 -3.04
CA GLY A 476 -9.43 -16.38 -2.85
C GLY A 476 -10.38 -16.37 -4.06
N ILE A 477 -10.16 -15.52 -5.08
CA ILE A 477 -10.96 -15.52 -6.31
C ILE A 477 -10.85 -16.87 -7.05
N ALA A 478 -9.69 -17.52 -7.00
CA ALA A 478 -9.47 -18.84 -7.61
C ALA A 478 -10.17 -19.98 -6.86
N GLU A 479 -10.63 -19.75 -5.62
CA GLU A 479 -11.31 -20.73 -4.75
C GLU A 479 -12.85 -20.59 -4.79
N LEU A 480 -13.38 -19.64 -5.58
CA LEU A 480 -14.82 -19.44 -5.78
C LEU A 480 -15.46 -20.62 -6.54
N PRO A 481 -16.75 -20.91 -6.34
CA PRO A 481 -17.40 -22.06 -6.94
C PRO A 481 -17.31 -22.02 -8.47
N ALA A 482 -16.90 -23.13 -9.06
CA ALA A 482 -16.87 -23.29 -10.50
C ALA A 482 -18.28 -23.10 -11.08
N PRO A 483 -18.43 -22.43 -12.24
CA PRO A 483 -19.73 -22.31 -12.90
C PRO A 483 -20.30 -23.71 -13.18
N ASP A 484 -21.63 -23.82 -13.18
CA ASP A 484 -22.27 -25.02 -13.70
C ASP A 484 -21.88 -25.25 -15.17
N ALA A 485 -21.97 -26.48 -15.65
CA ALA A 485 -21.50 -26.84 -16.99
C ALA A 485 -22.23 -26.08 -18.13
N HIS A 486 -23.41 -25.53 -17.86
CA HIS A 486 -24.19 -24.78 -18.85
C HIS A 486 -23.74 -23.32 -18.91
N LEU A 487 -23.52 -22.68 -17.76
CA LEU A 487 -23.03 -21.32 -17.61
C LEU A 487 -21.56 -21.21 -18.04
N ALA A 488 -20.75 -22.24 -17.78
CA ALA A 488 -19.35 -22.32 -18.19
C ALA A 488 -19.17 -22.22 -19.73
N ALA A 489 -20.03 -22.92 -20.48
CA ALA A 489 -20.02 -22.95 -21.95
C ALA A 489 -20.76 -21.77 -22.59
N CYS A 490 -21.39 -20.90 -21.80
CA CYS A 490 -22.17 -19.78 -22.32
C CYS A 490 -21.26 -18.75 -23.00
N PRO A 491 -21.60 -18.26 -24.21
CA PRO A 491 -20.84 -17.20 -24.86
C PRO A 491 -20.80 -15.93 -24.02
N LEU A 492 -19.66 -15.24 -23.97
CA LEU A 492 -19.48 -14.02 -23.17
C LEU A 492 -20.53 -12.94 -23.47
N ARG A 493 -20.94 -12.82 -24.74
CA ARG A 493 -21.99 -11.88 -25.15
C ARG A 493 -23.39 -12.26 -24.69
N ALA A 494 -23.64 -13.53 -24.40
CA ALA A 494 -24.94 -14.05 -23.97
C ALA A 494 -25.06 -14.12 -22.43
N LEU A 495 -23.99 -13.81 -21.70
CA LEU A 495 -24.01 -13.77 -20.25
C LEU A 495 -24.91 -12.65 -19.73
N GLU A 496 -25.62 -12.98 -18.65
CA GLU A 496 -26.17 -12.00 -17.74
C GLU A 496 -25.11 -11.66 -16.69
N VAL A 497 -24.72 -10.39 -16.63
CA VAL A 497 -23.62 -9.92 -15.80
C VAL A 497 -24.10 -8.76 -14.93
N VAL A 498 -23.75 -8.77 -13.66
CA VAL A 498 -23.98 -7.65 -12.74
C VAL A 498 -22.64 -7.05 -12.37
N ALA A 499 -22.38 -5.84 -12.88
CA ALA A 499 -21.21 -5.06 -12.51
C ALA A 499 -21.50 -4.33 -11.20
N PHE A 500 -20.60 -4.40 -10.23
CA PHE A 500 -20.78 -3.71 -8.95
C PHE A 500 -19.46 -3.12 -8.42
N ASP A 501 -19.59 -2.16 -7.52
CA ASP A 501 -18.52 -1.58 -6.74
C ASP A 501 -19.05 -1.20 -5.35
N THR A 502 -18.16 -1.09 -4.37
CA THR A 502 -18.47 -0.70 -2.99
C THR A 502 -17.61 0.46 -2.52
N GLU A 503 -18.25 1.39 -1.81
CA GLU A 503 -17.55 2.42 -1.04
C GLU A 503 -17.51 1.99 0.43
N THR A 504 -16.41 2.28 1.11
CA THR A 504 -16.13 1.78 2.47
C THR A 504 -15.63 2.88 3.39
N THR A 505 -15.71 2.68 4.71
CA THR A 505 -15.15 3.61 5.71
C THR A 505 -13.63 3.71 5.64
N GLY A 506 -12.95 2.83 4.90
CA GLY A 506 -11.51 2.77 4.76
C GLY A 506 -11.07 1.49 4.04
N LEU A 507 -9.77 1.27 3.92
CA LEU A 507 -9.19 0.16 3.16
C LEU A 507 -8.87 -1.07 4.04
N GLU A 508 -8.91 -0.95 5.37
CA GLU A 508 -8.54 -2.03 6.30
C GLU A 508 -9.75 -2.88 6.71
N LEU A 509 -10.43 -3.50 5.74
CA LEU A 509 -11.67 -4.28 5.94
C LEU A 509 -11.53 -5.38 7.00
N ARG A 510 -10.36 -6.03 7.07
CA ARG A 510 -10.06 -7.09 8.05
C ARG A 510 -9.85 -6.55 9.48
N ARG A 511 -9.63 -5.25 9.65
CA ARG A 511 -9.42 -4.57 10.95
C ARG A 511 -10.63 -3.75 11.38
N GLY A 512 -11.75 -3.84 10.66
CA GLY A 512 -13.04 -3.29 11.07
C GLY A 512 -13.57 -2.17 10.18
N ASP A 513 -12.91 -1.83 9.07
CA ASP A 513 -13.56 -1.00 8.04
C ASP A 513 -14.71 -1.75 7.38
N THR A 514 -15.75 -1.01 7.00
CA THR A 514 -17.02 -1.60 6.55
C THR A 514 -17.63 -0.79 5.41
N VAL A 515 -18.64 -1.38 4.76
CA VAL A 515 -19.33 -0.81 3.59
C VAL A 515 -20.22 0.35 4.01
N ILE A 516 -20.20 1.42 3.20
CA ILE A 516 -21.08 2.59 3.32
C ILE A 516 -21.99 2.78 2.10
N SER A 517 -21.64 2.21 0.95
CA SER A 517 -22.49 2.22 -0.25
C SER A 517 -22.23 1.01 -1.13
N ILE A 518 -23.27 0.51 -1.79
CA ILE A 518 -23.22 -0.55 -2.79
C ILE A 518 -23.91 -0.04 -4.06
N GLY A 519 -23.18 -0.06 -5.17
CA GLY A 519 -23.68 0.34 -6.48
C GLY A 519 -23.51 -0.78 -7.49
N ALA A 520 -24.52 -1.03 -8.30
CA ALA A 520 -24.46 -2.05 -9.33
C ALA A 520 -25.34 -1.73 -10.54
N CYS A 521 -24.98 -2.31 -11.69
CA CYS A 521 -25.75 -2.20 -12.93
C CYS A 521 -25.72 -3.52 -13.71
N ARG A 522 -26.77 -3.77 -14.49
CA ARG A 522 -26.94 -5.06 -15.18
C ARG A 522 -26.59 -4.97 -16.66
N ILE A 523 -25.91 -6.00 -17.15
CA ILE A 523 -25.59 -6.21 -18.55
C ILE A 523 -26.29 -7.50 -19.00
N VAL A 524 -27.05 -7.40 -20.08
CA VAL A 524 -27.71 -8.55 -20.71
C VAL A 524 -27.46 -8.48 -22.21
N ASN A 525 -27.07 -9.61 -22.81
CA ASN A 525 -26.80 -9.69 -24.25
C ASN A 525 -25.75 -8.65 -24.73
N ALA A 526 -24.68 -8.48 -23.95
CA ALA A 526 -23.63 -7.47 -24.17
C ALA A 526 -24.17 -6.03 -24.31
N ARG A 527 -25.23 -5.70 -23.54
CA ARG A 527 -25.79 -4.35 -23.46
C ARG A 527 -26.00 -3.97 -22.01
N LEU A 528 -25.46 -2.83 -21.61
CA LEU A 528 -25.72 -2.22 -20.32
C LEU A 528 -27.17 -1.71 -20.27
N LEU A 529 -27.93 -2.16 -19.28
CA LEU A 529 -29.32 -1.77 -19.08
C LEU A 529 -29.39 -0.47 -18.28
N ALA A 530 -29.74 0.63 -18.94
CA ALA A 530 -29.68 1.97 -18.35
C ALA A 530 -30.56 2.16 -17.10
N SER A 531 -31.65 1.39 -16.97
CA SER A 531 -32.63 1.47 -15.88
C SER A 531 -32.54 0.34 -14.85
N GLU A 532 -31.70 -0.67 -15.09
CA GLU A 532 -31.47 -1.76 -14.14
C GLU A 532 -30.22 -1.44 -13.32
N THR A 533 -30.45 -0.72 -12.22
CA THR A 533 -29.40 -0.28 -11.30
C THR A 533 -29.80 -0.57 -9.86
N PHE A 534 -28.83 -0.98 -9.05
CA PHE A 534 -28.92 -1.06 -7.60
C PHE A 534 -28.02 0.04 -7.03
N ASP A 535 -28.55 0.89 -6.15
CA ASP A 535 -27.79 1.97 -5.52
C ASP A 535 -28.35 2.15 -4.10
N MET A 536 -27.53 1.82 -3.11
CA MET A 536 -27.98 1.76 -1.71
C MET A 536 -26.86 2.18 -0.76
N PHE A 537 -27.15 3.20 0.05
CA PHE A 537 -26.35 3.52 1.23
C PHE A 537 -26.52 2.45 2.30
N VAL A 538 -25.45 2.26 3.06
CA VAL A 538 -25.34 1.27 4.14
C VAL A 538 -24.89 2.00 5.39
N ASP A 539 -25.57 1.77 6.51
CA ASP A 539 -25.13 2.29 7.80
C ASP A 539 -23.91 1.49 8.29
N PRO A 540 -22.71 2.12 8.39
CA PRO A 540 -21.51 1.45 8.84
C PRO A 540 -21.48 1.21 10.37
N ALA A 541 -22.47 1.72 11.12
CA ALA A 541 -22.54 1.71 12.58
C ALA A 541 -21.30 2.33 13.27
N ARG A 542 -20.57 3.19 12.55
CA ARG A 542 -19.39 3.92 13.02
C ARG A 542 -19.23 5.23 12.23
N PRO A 543 -18.54 6.25 12.79
CA PRO A 543 -18.25 7.47 12.05
C PRO A 543 -17.40 7.19 10.80
N ILE A 544 -17.76 7.83 9.69
CA ILE A 544 -16.99 7.78 8.45
C ILE A 544 -15.72 8.66 8.62
N PRO A 545 -14.52 8.10 8.47
CA PRO A 545 -13.28 8.88 8.56
C PRO A 545 -13.22 9.99 7.51
N PRO A 546 -12.74 11.21 7.87
CA PRO A 546 -12.62 12.32 6.91
C PRO A 546 -11.77 12.00 5.68
N ALA A 547 -10.78 11.11 5.84
CA ALA A 547 -9.93 10.65 4.74
C ALA A 547 -10.73 9.88 3.66
N SER A 548 -11.74 9.09 4.07
CA SER A 548 -12.59 8.34 3.15
C SER A 548 -13.63 9.27 2.51
N THR A 549 -14.26 10.16 3.31
CA THR A 549 -15.13 11.23 2.81
C THR A 549 -14.44 12.10 1.75
N ALA A 550 -13.14 12.38 1.89
CA ALA A 550 -12.38 13.13 0.89
C ALA A 550 -12.25 12.41 -0.47
N ILE A 551 -12.47 11.10 -0.52
CA ILE A 551 -12.40 10.26 -1.74
C ILE A 551 -13.79 10.15 -2.37
N HIS A 552 -14.74 9.55 -1.66
CA HIS A 552 -16.07 9.20 -2.20
C HIS A 552 -17.15 10.27 -1.94
N GLY A 553 -16.83 11.30 -1.16
CA GLY A 553 -17.73 12.42 -0.89
C GLY A 553 -18.91 12.13 0.04
N LEU A 554 -18.99 10.93 0.62
CA LEU A 554 -20.07 10.52 1.52
C LEU A 554 -19.75 10.90 2.97
N THR A 555 -20.72 11.49 3.63
CA THR A 555 -20.67 11.95 5.02
C THR A 555 -21.56 11.08 5.92
N ASP A 556 -21.40 11.21 7.24
CA ASP A 556 -22.28 10.53 8.20
C ASP A 556 -23.77 10.88 8.00
N ASP A 557 -24.06 12.09 7.51
CA ASP A 557 -25.43 12.55 7.22
C ASP A 557 -26.04 11.83 6.01
N ASP A 558 -25.23 11.44 5.02
CA ASP A 558 -25.71 10.75 3.81
C ASP A 558 -26.16 9.31 4.11
N VAL A 559 -25.50 8.65 5.06
CA VAL A 559 -25.82 7.28 5.50
C VAL A 559 -26.78 7.26 6.69
N ALA A 560 -27.20 8.41 7.20
CA ALA A 560 -28.08 8.51 8.35
C ALA A 560 -29.45 7.84 8.07
N GLY A 561 -29.76 6.78 8.84
CA GLY A 561 -30.99 6.02 8.68
C GLY A 561 -30.97 4.99 7.55
N ALA A 562 -29.82 4.80 6.89
CA ALA A 562 -29.60 3.69 5.98
C ALA A 562 -29.68 2.33 6.71
N PRO A 563 -30.04 1.24 6.00
CA PRO A 563 -30.00 -0.10 6.60
C PRO A 563 -28.55 -0.54 6.88
N PRO A 564 -28.29 -1.33 7.94
CA PRO A 564 -26.98 -1.93 8.15
C PRO A 564 -26.68 -2.96 7.05
N LEU A 565 -25.40 -3.31 6.87
CA LEU A 565 -24.98 -4.24 5.81
C LEU A 565 -25.72 -5.59 5.87
N ALA A 566 -26.03 -6.09 7.07
CA ALA A 566 -26.79 -7.32 7.26
C ALA A 566 -28.19 -7.31 6.60
N VAL A 567 -28.74 -6.13 6.30
CA VAL A 567 -30.02 -5.94 5.59
C VAL A 567 -29.78 -5.56 4.12
N ALA A 568 -28.75 -4.77 3.82
CA ALA A 568 -28.42 -4.37 2.46
C ALA A 568 -27.92 -5.55 1.61
N LEU A 569 -27.11 -6.43 2.19
CA LEU A 569 -26.48 -7.55 1.49
C LEU A 569 -27.49 -8.58 0.95
N PRO A 570 -28.50 -9.06 1.71
CA PRO A 570 -29.54 -9.92 1.14
C PRO A 570 -30.29 -9.27 -0.03
N ARG A 571 -30.60 -7.97 0.05
CA ARG A 571 -31.24 -7.24 -1.06
C ARG A 571 -30.35 -7.15 -2.29
N PHE A 572 -29.05 -6.99 -2.08
CA PHE A 572 -28.07 -7.01 -3.16
C PHE A 572 -27.96 -8.40 -3.78
N CYS A 573 -27.95 -9.47 -2.99
CA CYS A 573 -27.99 -10.85 -3.50
C CYS A 573 -29.28 -11.14 -4.28
N ASP A 574 -30.44 -10.70 -3.79
CA ASP A 574 -31.72 -10.81 -4.50
C ASP A 574 -31.68 -10.06 -5.83
N TYR A 575 -31.03 -8.89 -5.87
CA TYR A 575 -30.79 -8.16 -7.11
C TYR A 575 -29.90 -8.98 -8.04
N ILE A 576 -28.74 -9.50 -7.59
CA ILE A 576 -27.82 -10.28 -8.45
C ILE A 576 -28.53 -11.49 -9.08
N GLY A 577 -29.24 -12.27 -8.27
CA GLY A 577 -29.84 -13.54 -8.70
C GLY A 577 -28.78 -14.55 -9.13
N ASP A 578 -28.98 -15.17 -10.29
CA ASP A 578 -28.07 -16.17 -10.87
C ASP A 578 -27.02 -15.56 -11.84
N ALA A 579 -26.91 -14.23 -11.88
CA ALA A 579 -26.01 -13.53 -12.78
C ALA A 579 -24.54 -13.72 -12.41
N VAL A 580 -23.66 -13.62 -13.41
CA VAL A 580 -22.21 -13.55 -13.19
C VAL A 580 -21.88 -12.18 -12.58
N ILE A 581 -21.05 -12.16 -11.54
CA ILE A 581 -20.62 -10.92 -10.91
C ILE A 581 -19.39 -10.38 -11.65
N LEU A 582 -19.35 -9.06 -11.83
CA LEU A 582 -18.24 -8.35 -12.43
C LEU A 582 -17.83 -7.19 -11.52
N ALA A 583 -16.53 -7.07 -11.26
CA ALA A 583 -15.97 -5.92 -10.56
C ALA A 583 -14.59 -5.56 -11.12
N HIS A 584 -14.06 -4.42 -10.68
CA HIS A 584 -12.69 -4.03 -10.95
C HIS A 584 -11.89 -4.19 -9.65
N ASN A 585 -10.88 -5.07 -9.63
CA ASN A 585 -10.20 -5.48 -8.39
C ASN A 585 -11.18 -6.17 -7.41
N ALA A 586 -11.90 -7.18 -7.93
CA ALA A 586 -13.07 -7.80 -7.31
C ALA A 586 -12.82 -8.34 -5.89
N ALA A 587 -11.58 -8.71 -5.59
CA ALA A 587 -11.18 -9.22 -4.28
C ALA A 587 -11.49 -8.22 -3.15
N PHE A 588 -11.32 -6.92 -3.38
CA PHE A 588 -11.62 -5.90 -2.38
C PHE A 588 -13.13 -5.85 -2.09
N ASP A 589 -13.94 -5.69 -3.14
CA ASP A 589 -15.38 -5.50 -3.01
C ASP A 589 -16.07 -6.76 -2.45
N LEU A 590 -15.61 -7.96 -2.84
CA LEU A 590 -16.08 -9.21 -2.25
C LEU A 590 -15.74 -9.32 -0.75
N LEU A 591 -14.54 -8.89 -0.35
CA LEU A 591 -14.16 -8.88 1.06
C LEU A 591 -15.01 -7.89 1.86
N ALA A 592 -15.37 -6.75 1.25
CA ALA A 592 -16.22 -5.74 1.88
C ALA A 592 -17.63 -6.27 2.16
N LEU A 593 -18.15 -7.13 1.28
CA LEU A 593 -19.45 -7.79 1.45
C LEU A 593 -19.43 -8.98 2.43
N GLN A 594 -18.26 -9.42 2.92
CA GLN A 594 -18.12 -10.55 3.85
C GLN A 594 -17.47 -10.17 5.20
N PRO A 595 -18.02 -9.22 5.98
CA PRO A 595 -17.45 -8.90 7.28
C PRO A 595 -17.68 -10.01 8.31
N PRO A 596 -16.85 -10.05 9.37
CA PRO A 596 -16.97 -11.04 10.44
C PRO A 596 -18.38 -11.06 11.04
N GLY A 597 -19.05 -12.22 10.99
CA GLY A 597 -20.38 -12.42 11.57
C GLY A 597 -21.56 -12.33 10.60
N VAL A 598 -21.34 -12.01 9.32
CA VAL A 598 -22.37 -12.07 8.27
C VAL A 598 -22.14 -13.31 7.40
N ASN A 599 -23.02 -14.30 7.50
CA ASN A 599 -22.94 -15.56 6.74
C ASN A 599 -23.82 -15.50 5.47
N VAL A 600 -23.46 -14.62 4.53
CA VAL A 600 -24.06 -14.65 3.18
C VAL A 600 -22.99 -15.10 2.20
N THR A 601 -23.22 -16.23 1.54
CA THR A 601 -22.32 -16.79 0.55
C THR A 601 -22.73 -16.35 -0.86
N LEU A 602 -21.82 -15.67 -1.55
CA LEU A 602 -21.93 -15.39 -2.98
C LEU A 602 -21.46 -16.64 -3.72
N ASN A 603 -22.40 -17.40 -4.29
CA ASN A 603 -22.13 -18.68 -4.95
C ASN A 603 -21.99 -18.58 -6.47
N MET A 604 -21.99 -17.37 -7.02
CA MET A 604 -21.95 -17.09 -8.45
C MET A 604 -20.51 -16.85 -8.94
N PRO A 605 -20.20 -17.14 -10.22
CA PRO A 605 -18.89 -16.86 -10.79
C PRO A 605 -18.56 -15.36 -10.76
N VAL A 606 -17.28 -15.05 -10.58
CA VAL A 606 -16.77 -13.67 -10.53
C VAL A 606 -15.76 -13.44 -11.65
N LEU A 607 -15.96 -12.35 -12.39
CA LEU A 607 -15.04 -11.81 -13.37
C LEU A 607 -14.38 -10.54 -12.82
N ASP A 608 -13.06 -10.48 -12.90
CA ASP A 608 -12.30 -9.29 -12.51
C ASP A 608 -11.69 -8.60 -13.73
N THR A 609 -12.17 -7.38 -14.02
CA THR A 609 -11.66 -6.59 -15.15
C THR A 609 -10.19 -6.21 -15.03
N LEU A 610 -9.65 -6.08 -13.81
CA LEU A 610 -8.23 -5.83 -13.54
C LEU A 610 -7.39 -7.03 -14.00
N LEU A 611 -7.74 -8.23 -13.54
CA LEU A 611 -7.04 -9.48 -13.90
C LEU A 611 -7.17 -9.78 -15.40
N ILE A 612 -8.36 -9.59 -15.96
CA ILE A 612 -8.60 -9.77 -17.39
C ILE A 612 -7.77 -8.78 -18.21
N SER A 613 -7.71 -7.50 -17.81
CA SER A 613 -6.89 -6.51 -18.50
C SER A 613 -5.40 -6.85 -18.45
N ARG A 614 -4.90 -7.37 -17.32
CA ARG A 614 -3.50 -7.81 -17.15
C ARG A 614 -3.18 -9.03 -18.00
N ALA A 615 -4.06 -10.03 -17.99
CA ALA A 615 -3.89 -11.21 -18.81
C ALA A 615 -3.88 -10.86 -20.31
N LEU A 616 -4.69 -9.87 -20.71
CA LEU A 616 -4.71 -9.37 -22.07
C LEU A 616 -3.42 -8.61 -22.40
N ASP A 617 -3.03 -7.60 -21.62
CA ASP A 617 -1.94 -6.70 -21.99
C ASP A 617 -0.87 -6.60 -20.91
N ALA A 618 -0.23 -7.72 -20.60
CA ALA A 618 0.76 -7.85 -19.51
C ALA A 618 1.99 -6.92 -19.63
N SER A 619 2.23 -6.32 -20.80
CA SER A 619 3.37 -5.42 -21.04
C SER A 619 3.01 -3.93 -20.92
N LEU A 620 1.77 -3.60 -20.60
CA LEU A 620 1.32 -2.21 -20.46
C LEU A 620 1.26 -1.84 -18.98
N ASP A 621 1.84 -0.69 -18.65
CA ASP A 621 1.73 -0.13 -17.31
C ASP A 621 0.33 0.46 -17.08
N GLY A 622 -0.11 0.47 -15.81
CA GLY A 622 -1.39 1.03 -15.37
C GLY A 622 -2.59 0.18 -15.80
N HIS A 623 -3.17 -0.52 -14.84
CA HIS A 623 -4.41 -1.29 -15.00
C HIS A 623 -5.50 -0.85 -14.01
N ASP A 624 -5.28 0.23 -13.27
CA ASP A 624 -6.33 0.86 -12.47
C ASP A 624 -7.48 1.36 -13.35
N LEU A 625 -8.66 1.52 -12.75
CA LEU A 625 -9.88 1.86 -13.47
C LEU A 625 -9.76 3.18 -14.24
N ASP A 626 -9.05 4.18 -13.70
CA ASP A 626 -8.87 5.48 -14.35
C ASP A 626 -8.00 5.34 -15.61
N THR A 627 -6.86 4.66 -15.50
CA THR A 627 -5.98 4.38 -16.64
C THR A 627 -6.70 3.57 -17.73
N LEU A 628 -7.52 2.58 -17.35
CA LEU A 628 -8.28 1.79 -18.31
C LEU A 628 -9.43 2.60 -18.92
N ALA A 629 -10.15 3.42 -18.14
CA ALA A 629 -11.19 4.29 -18.67
C ALA A 629 -10.62 5.22 -19.74
N ASP A 630 -9.50 5.88 -19.46
CA ASP A 630 -8.80 6.75 -20.42
C ASP A 630 -8.37 5.97 -21.68
N ARG A 631 -7.78 4.78 -21.49
CA ARG A 631 -7.30 3.92 -22.59
C ARG A 631 -8.42 3.48 -23.53
N TYR A 632 -9.59 3.16 -22.99
CA TYR A 632 -10.75 2.71 -23.76
C TYR A 632 -11.68 3.86 -24.17
N GLY A 633 -11.33 5.11 -23.83
CA GLY A 633 -12.13 6.30 -24.16
C GLY A 633 -13.47 6.34 -23.43
N LEU A 634 -13.53 5.78 -22.22
CA LEU A 634 -14.69 5.78 -21.33
C LEU A 634 -14.71 7.08 -20.52
N THR A 635 -15.89 7.58 -20.21
CA THR A 635 -16.04 8.84 -19.48
C THR A 635 -16.94 8.66 -18.28
N PHE A 636 -16.47 9.11 -17.12
CA PHE A 636 -17.32 9.26 -15.94
C PHE A 636 -18.24 10.47 -16.14
N PRO A 637 -19.57 10.31 -15.96
CA PRO A 637 -20.45 11.47 -15.84
C PRO A 637 -19.96 12.43 -14.74
N PRO A 638 -20.15 13.76 -14.89
CA PRO A 638 -19.66 14.72 -13.91
C PRO A 638 -20.18 14.42 -12.49
N GLY A 639 -19.26 14.25 -11.55
CA GLY A 639 -19.58 13.99 -10.14
C GLY A 639 -19.94 12.55 -9.78
N THR A 640 -19.75 11.57 -10.70
CA THR A 640 -20.05 10.15 -10.40
C THR A 640 -18.81 9.30 -10.15
N ARG A 641 -17.60 9.80 -10.41
CA ARG A 641 -16.36 9.10 -10.05
C ARG A 641 -16.24 9.04 -8.53
N HIS A 642 -15.86 7.87 -7.99
CA HIS A 642 -15.87 7.59 -6.54
C HIS A 642 -17.28 7.57 -5.95
N THR A 643 -18.25 7.19 -6.77
CA THR A 643 -19.55 6.73 -6.28
C THR A 643 -19.68 5.28 -6.70
N ALA A 644 -20.19 4.44 -5.80
CA ALA A 644 -20.31 3.01 -6.06
C ALA A 644 -21.05 2.71 -7.39
N LEU A 645 -22.13 3.44 -7.69
CA LEU A 645 -22.87 3.26 -8.94
C LEU A 645 -22.11 3.78 -10.17
N GLY A 646 -21.40 4.91 -10.04
CA GLY A 646 -20.63 5.48 -11.14
C GLY A 646 -19.45 4.59 -11.55
N ASP A 647 -18.72 4.07 -10.57
CA ASP A 647 -17.59 3.17 -10.80
C ASP A 647 -18.06 1.80 -11.32
N ALA A 648 -19.18 1.27 -10.82
CA ALA A 648 -19.81 0.06 -11.36
C ALA A 648 -20.23 0.21 -12.84
N ARG A 649 -20.75 1.39 -13.23
CA ARG A 649 -21.11 1.68 -14.62
C ARG A 649 -19.91 1.73 -15.55
N VAL A 650 -18.83 2.41 -15.15
CA VAL A 650 -17.61 2.43 -15.97
C VAL A 650 -16.97 1.04 -16.05
N THR A 651 -17.03 0.26 -14.96
CA THR A 651 -16.60 -1.15 -14.98
C THR A 651 -17.41 -1.99 -15.98
N ALA A 652 -18.73 -1.76 -16.07
CA ALA A 652 -19.58 -2.40 -17.07
C ALA A 652 -19.22 -1.99 -18.51
N GLU A 653 -19.01 -0.71 -18.76
CA GLU A 653 -18.60 -0.20 -20.08
C GLU A 653 -17.20 -0.70 -20.48
N LEU A 654 -16.29 -0.82 -19.52
CA LEU A 654 -14.99 -1.44 -19.70
C LEU A 654 -15.11 -2.90 -20.10
N TRP A 655 -15.94 -3.69 -19.41
CA TRP A 655 -16.21 -5.07 -19.80
C TRP A 655 -16.73 -5.18 -21.23
N LEU A 656 -17.71 -4.35 -21.60
CA LEU A 656 -18.23 -4.32 -22.98
C LEU A 656 -17.15 -3.97 -24.02
N SER A 657 -16.19 -3.12 -23.64
CA SER A 657 -15.04 -2.74 -24.48
C SER A 657 -13.97 -3.82 -24.56
N LEU A 658 -13.88 -4.69 -23.54
CA LEU A 658 -12.97 -5.84 -23.51
C LEU A 658 -13.48 -7.02 -24.35
N LEU A 659 -14.80 -7.19 -24.48
CA LEU A 659 -15.42 -8.32 -25.20
C LEU A 659 -14.84 -8.55 -26.62
N PRO A 660 -14.74 -7.54 -27.51
CA PRO A 660 -14.18 -7.76 -28.85
C PRO A 660 -12.71 -8.20 -28.82
N ARG A 661 -11.94 -7.77 -27.81
CA ARG A 661 -10.52 -8.15 -27.67
C ARG A 661 -10.36 -9.58 -27.17
N LEU A 662 -11.23 -10.02 -26.26
CA LEU A 662 -11.29 -11.40 -25.79
C LEU A 662 -11.63 -12.34 -26.95
N GLU A 663 -12.67 -12.00 -27.72
CA GLU A 663 -13.08 -12.77 -28.90
C GLU A 663 -11.98 -12.84 -29.96
N ALA A 664 -11.27 -11.73 -30.21
CA ALA A 664 -10.13 -11.71 -31.14
C ALA A 664 -8.98 -12.64 -30.72
N ARG A 665 -8.92 -13.04 -29.45
CA ARG A 665 -7.95 -14.02 -28.92
C ARG A 665 -8.53 -15.43 -28.77
N GLY A 666 -9.74 -15.69 -29.26
CA GLY A 666 -10.42 -16.98 -29.17
C GLY A 666 -11.01 -17.27 -27.79
N ILE A 667 -11.23 -16.24 -26.97
CA ILE A 667 -11.86 -16.35 -25.66
C ILE A 667 -13.31 -15.92 -25.84
N GLU A 668 -14.18 -16.90 -26.02
CA GLU A 668 -15.59 -16.69 -26.40
C GLU A 668 -16.57 -17.12 -25.32
N THR A 669 -16.14 -17.90 -24.33
CA THR A 669 -17.00 -18.48 -23.26
C THR A 669 -16.57 -18.06 -21.86
N LEU A 670 -17.47 -18.19 -20.89
CA LEU A 670 -17.18 -17.89 -19.48
C LEU A 670 -16.01 -18.71 -18.94
N GLU A 671 -15.97 -20.02 -19.20
CA GLU A 671 -14.89 -20.91 -18.77
C GLU A 671 -13.52 -20.41 -19.25
N GLN A 672 -13.43 -19.99 -20.51
CA GLN A 672 -12.19 -19.47 -21.09
C GLN A 672 -11.79 -18.12 -20.47
N ALA A 673 -12.75 -17.24 -20.16
CA ALA A 673 -12.47 -15.98 -19.48
C ALA A 673 -12.00 -16.20 -18.02
N LEU A 674 -12.62 -17.15 -17.30
CA LEU A 674 -12.20 -17.55 -15.96
C LEU A 674 -10.79 -18.19 -15.97
N ALA A 675 -10.48 -19.00 -16.98
CA ALA A 675 -9.13 -19.54 -17.17
C ALA A 675 -8.10 -18.44 -17.50
N LEU A 676 -8.49 -17.45 -18.31
CA LEU A 676 -7.63 -16.31 -18.62
C LEU A 676 -7.28 -15.50 -17.37
N GLN A 677 -8.27 -15.12 -16.55
CA GLN A 677 -7.99 -14.37 -15.32
C GLN A 677 -7.12 -15.18 -14.34
N ALA A 678 -7.34 -16.50 -14.25
CA ALA A 678 -6.51 -17.37 -13.41
C ALA A 678 -5.04 -17.36 -13.87
N SER A 679 -4.79 -17.31 -15.18
CA SER A 679 -3.43 -17.25 -15.71
C SER A 679 -2.67 -15.94 -15.38
N ALA A 680 -3.39 -14.85 -15.05
CA ALA A 680 -2.77 -13.63 -14.57
C ALA A 680 -2.21 -13.79 -13.15
N LEU A 681 -2.92 -14.55 -12.30
CA LEU A 681 -2.48 -14.88 -10.94
C LEU A 681 -1.21 -15.73 -10.97
N ASP A 682 -1.18 -16.79 -11.79
CA ASP A 682 -0.02 -17.70 -11.91
C ASP A 682 1.25 -17.00 -12.43
N LYS A 683 1.10 -16.04 -13.36
CA LYS A 683 2.25 -15.28 -13.89
C LYS A 683 2.84 -14.33 -12.87
N GLN A 684 2.02 -13.72 -12.01
CA GLN A 684 2.52 -12.87 -10.94
C GLN A 684 3.32 -13.67 -9.91
N ASP A 685 2.89 -14.89 -9.59
CA ASP A 685 3.65 -15.80 -8.73
C ASP A 685 5.01 -16.17 -9.34
N ALA A 686 5.09 -16.33 -10.66
CA ALA A 686 6.34 -16.64 -11.38
C ALA A 686 7.31 -15.45 -11.53
N PHE A 687 6.82 -14.21 -11.45
CA PHE A 687 7.67 -13.00 -11.38
C PHE A 687 8.04 -12.61 -9.95
N ALA A 688 7.31 -13.15 -8.95
CA ALA A 688 7.50 -12.91 -7.52
C ALA A 688 8.21 -14.07 -6.78
N SER A 689 8.61 -15.13 -7.50
CA SER A 689 9.49 -16.22 -7.03
C SER A 689 10.82 -16.20 -7.77
#